data_AF-A0A150HL14-F1
#
_entry.id   AF-A0A150HL14-F1
#
_cell.length_a   1.000
_cell.length_b   1.000
_cell.length_c   1.000
_cell.angle_alpha   90.00
_cell.angle_beta   90.00
_cell.angle_gamma   90.00
#
_symmetry.space_group_name_H-M   'P 1'
#
loop_
_entity.id
_entity.type
_entity.pdbx_description
1 polymer ?
#
loop_
_entity_poly.entity_id
_entity_poly.type
_entity_poly.pdbx_seq_one_letter_code
_entity_poly.pdbx_strand_id
1 'polypeptide(L)'
;MNKKIILPFALSTFAALLTGCGGESAKINEDPTKGVTVTKNGSCDVNADDCLQFTLDYPVAGLNFDCSGDKFNHFATKLQSNIVTGACKLGDDVSFYIQGENARKISLGTVKLDNISKLKVAVPSQIRLIDIASGLTGKEPNSLSPNDETVNVAIALVRILQSIGAERGDNVIGDLQPTELTTEKKNQLEQINKDLSLPEFTSGEYIDVLKPWVDVTSVSNEQAFIMLKQLLNLTNSGVLQADLPVTKGGGESISTTTASVRPDGFFGCNKEIVDCVKTSSNLRHSMGNFLLLSDRQGYTLGYGQQWRGAATVTNNLVVAPYVLVTKVKPIKMQVDAQNEWLEPINREIQSDQPLRFNLNANVKEDLLIKQGRFMNGYAMAGTEALYKQLIKAKEDDVINNKHLGLWEQNIDGEVYKGTIDIIKVNPSSYLEKDIFRTEANVKSGQNFIFPLYATLTFKFSDNTVTPNEVNLGIMIDEYGDIRTDIKKDATATDMSGNCASTKSVNDNGTVTDEYGEVQYRIGTTGATLFSTYDKSITVRMILSNLKFGAVDGAMFGLNLTAGTGAKINIHNLLQGQATGITLTNFSNNTVTWNNTFAAYQLVYNELYDDLSTEDKNKYVAPTDAERELAKRFSGTVSIKIADQNIPACKAIKTKS
;
A
#
# COMPACT_ATOMS: atom_id res chain seq x y z
N MET A 1 -33.82 25.61 24.28
CA MET A 1 -34.07 26.58 23.18
C MET A 1 -33.76 25.90 21.86
N ASN A 2 -34.81 25.66 21.07
CA ASN A 2 -34.76 25.12 19.71
C ASN A 2 -34.14 26.11 18.74
N LYS A 3 -33.32 25.65 17.79
CA LYS A 3 -33.47 26.05 16.38
C LYS A 3 -33.21 24.86 15.46
N LYS A 4 -34.32 24.37 14.89
CA LYS A 4 -34.39 23.57 13.66
C LYS A 4 -34.01 24.47 12.48
N ILE A 5 -33.24 23.94 11.53
CA ILE A 5 -33.20 24.47 10.17
C ILE A 5 -34.07 23.55 9.32
N ILE A 6 -35.10 24.16 8.72
CA ILE A 6 -36.01 23.58 7.75
C ILE A 6 -35.57 24.13 6.39
N LEU A 7 -35.09 23.27 5.50
CA LEU A 7 -35.23 23.42 4.04
C LEU A 7 -36.73 23.25 3.70
N PRO A 8 -37.29 23.85 2.62
CA PRO A 8 -37.40 23.03 1.40
C PRO A 8 -37.71 23.71 0.03
N PHE A 9 -37.63 22.88 -1.03
CA PHE A 9 -38.36 22.90 -2.34
C PHE A 9 -38.08 24.05 -3.34
N ALA A 10 -38.16 23.92 -4.68
CA ALA A 10 -38.36 22.83 -5.65
C ALA A 10 -38.21 23.40 -7.10
N LEU A 11 -37.75 22.55 -8.03
CA LEU A 11 -38.22 22.29 -9.41
C LEU A 11 -38.54 23.42 -10.43
N SER A 12 -37.80 23.34 -11.57
CA SER A 12 -38.26 23.40 -13.00
C SER A 12 -38.86 24.71 -13.54
N THR A 13 -38.69 25.17 -14.80
CA THR A 13 -38.81 24.45 -16.08
C THR A 13 -38.64 25.39 -17.31
N PHE A 14 -38.47 24.77 -18.49
CA PHE A 14 -38.86 25.17 -19.88
C PHE A 14 -37.92 26.07 -20.73
N ALA A 15 -37.75 25.86 -22.04
CA ALA A 15 -37.49 24.73 -22.95
C ALA A 15 -37.49 25.29 -24.40
N ALA A 16 -37.03 24.47 -25.35
CA ALA A 16 -37.60 24.23 -26.70
C ALA A 16 -36.69 24.52 -27.91
N LEU A 17 -36.85 23.61 -28.89
CA LEU A 17 -36.31 23.50 -30.25
C LEU A 17 -34.96 22.76 -30.32
N LEU A 18 -34.87 21.51 -30.79
CA LEU A 18 -35.58 20.90 -31.92
C LEU A 18 -35.89 19.42 -31.68
N THR A 19 -37.16 19.06 -31.73
CA THR A 19 -37.63 17.74 -32.19
C THR A 19 -37.95 17.84 -33.67
N GLY A 20 -37.44 16.90 -34.46
CA GLY A 20 -37.91 16.68 -35.83
C GLY A 20 -37.04 15.70 -36.61
N CYS A 21 -37.23 14.40 -36.39
CA CYS A 21 -37.75 13.43 -37.38
C CYS A 21 -37.34 11.99 -37.06
N GLY A 22 -38.33 11.08 -37.16
CA GLY A 22 -38.12 9.74 -37.67
C GLY A 22 -37.86 8.65 -36.64
N GLY A 23 -38.93 8.02 -36.16
CA GLY A 23 -38.83 6.71 -35.57
C GLY A 23 -38.50 5.67 -36.63
N GLU A 24 -37.33 5.08 -36.53
CA GLU A 24 -37.04 3.72 -36.95
C GLU A 24 -36.16 3.10 -35.87
N SER A 25 -36.43 1.84 -35.54
CA SER A 25 -35.57 1.00 -34.72
C SER A 25 -34.21 0.86 -35.44
N ALA A 26 -33.32 1.83 -35.22
CA ALA A 26 -31.93 1.69 -35.64
C ALA A 26 -31.27 0.69 -34.71
N LYS A 27 -31.25 -0.59 -35.12
CA LYS A 27 -30.09 -1.42 -34.83
C LYS A 27 -28.92 -0.70 -35.51
N ILE A 28 -28.20 0.12 -34.76
CA ILE A 28 -26.88 0.58 -35.19
C ILE A 28 -26.03 -0.69 -35.16
N ASN A 29 -25.90 -1.31 -36.33
CA ASN A 29 -24.82 -2.24 -36.56
C ASN A 29 -23.57 -1.36 -36.60
N GLU A 30 -22.88 -1.24 -35.46
CA GLU A 30 -21.51 -0.79 -35.48
C GLU A 30 -20.78 -1.67 -36.48
N ASP A 31 -20.18 -1.04 -37.49
CA ASP A 31 -19.34 -1.73 -38.43
C ASP A 31 -18.08 -2.13 -37.67
N PRO A 32 -17.85 -3.43 -37.37
CA PRO A 32 -16.69 -3.86 -36.58
C PRO A 32 -15.36 -3.58 -37.30
N THR A 33 -15.40 -3.14 -38.57
CA THR A 33 -14.22 -2.74 -39.35
C THR A 33 -13.90 -1.25 -39.26
N LYS A 34 -14.81 -0.42 -38.73
CA LYS A 34 -14.52 0.97 -38.39
C LYS A 34 -13.93 1.03 -36.99
N GLY A 35 -12.80 1.71 -36.85
CA GLY A 35 -12.13 1.88 -35.56
C GLY A 35 -12.83 2.89 -34.66
N VAL A 36 -12.20 3.20 -33.53
CA VAL A 36 -12.83 3.97 -32.45
C VAL A 36 -12.33 5.41 -32.38
N THR A 37 -13.26 6.35 -32.20
CA THR A 37 -12.94 7.73 -31.79
C THR A 37 -13.22 7.88 -30.29
N VAL A 38 -12.20 8.26 -29.53
CA VAL A 38 -12.30 8.42 -28.07
C VAL A 38 -12.95 9.74 -27.72
N THR A 39 -13.92 9.72 -26.81
CA THR A 39 -14.66 10.94 -26.45
C THR A 39 -14.26 11.52 -25.09
N LYS A 40 -13.89 10.69 -24.09
CA LYS A 40 -13.59 11.12 -22.70
C LYS A 40 -12.68 10.12 -21.94
N ASN A 41 -12.29 10.48 -20.70
CA ASN A 41 -11.57 9.63 -19.72
C ASN A 41 -12.51 8.90 -18.74
N GLY A 42 -13.69 8.46 -19.22
CA GLY A 42 -14.65 7.70 -18.40
C GLY A 42 -16.11 8.02 -18.70
N SER A 43 -16.98 7.09 -18.30
CA SER A 43 -18.44 7.13 -18.56
C SER A 43 -19.25 7.88 -17.50
N CYS A 44 -18.63 8.25 -16.37
CA CYS A 44 -19.28 8.91 -15.24
C CYS A 44 -18.42 10.03 -14.65
N ASP A 45 -19.05 10.92 -13.88
CA ASP A 45 -18.37 11.93 -13.09
C ASP A 45 -17.77 11.27 -11.84
N VAL A 46 -16.45 11.37 -11.65
CA VAL A 46 -15.74 10.80 -10.50
C VAL A 46 -16.23 11.33 -9.15
N ASN A 47 -16.95 12.45 -9.12
CA ASN A 47 -17.59 12.97 -7.91
C ASN A 47 -18.94 12.31 -7.61
N ALA A 48 -19.59 11.67 -8.58
CA ALA A 48 -20.86 10.96 -8.38
C ALA A 48 -20.69 9.68 -7.55
N ASP A 49 -21.64 9.38 -6.66
CA ASP A 49 -21.57 8.25 -5.72
C ASP A 49 -21.61 6.88 -6.42
N ASP A 50 -22.15 6.82 -7.63
CA ASP A 50 -22.23 5.63 -8.46
C ASP A 50 -21.03 5.46 -9.42
N CYS A 51 -20.05 6.37 -9.37
CA CYS A 51 -18.88 6.33 -10.25
C CYS A 51 -17.68 5.70 -9.54
N LEU A 52 -17.09 4.67 -10.16
CA LEU A 52 -15.86 4.04 -9.73
C LEU A 52 -14.70 4.53 -10.60
N GLN A 53 -13.84 5.37 -10.02
CA GLN A 53 -12.55 5.68 -10.61
C GLN A 53 -11.58 4.53 -10.31
N PHE A 54 -10.91 4.05 -11.36
CA PHE A 54 -9.87 3.04 -11.24
C PHE A 54 -8.51 3.59 -11.69
N THR A 55 -7.45 2.94 -11.22
CA THR A 55 -6.07 3.14 -11.69
C THR A 55 -5.49 1.84 -12.23
N LEU A 56 -4.58 1.93 -13.19
CA LEU A 56 -3.82 0.76 -13.66
C LEU A 56 -2.52 0.60 -12.86
N ASP A 57 -2.16 -0.63 -12.52
CA ASP A 57 -0.86 -0.93 -11.89
C ASP A 57 0.31 -0.65 -12.84
N TYR A 58 0.19 -1.05 -14.10
CA TYR A 58 1.04 -0.60 -15.17
C TYR A 58 0.52 0.75 -15.69
N PRO A 59 1.30 1.85 -15.59
CA PRO A 59 0.83 3.18 -15.92
C PRO A 59 0.75 3.40 -17.46
N VAL A 60 -0.28 2.85 -18.11
CA VAL A 60 -0.51 3.02 -19.56
C VAL A 60 -1.60 4.04 -19.88
N ALA A 61 -1.21 5.22 -20.35
CA ALA A 61 -2.13 6.24 -20.84
C ALA A 61 -2.56 5.96 -22.29
N GLY A 62 -3.78 6.36 -22.67
CA GLY A 62 -4.31 6.18 -24.02
C GLY A 62 -4.87 4.78 -24.32
N LEU A 63 -4.90 3.89 -23.32
CA LEU A 63 -5.46 2.55 -23.44
C LEU A 63 -6.98 2.64 -23.61
N ASN A 64 -7.52 2.05 -24.68
CA ASN A 64 -8.95 2.10 -24.93
C ASN A 64 -9.72 1.22 -23.95
N PHE A 65 -10.88 1.71 -23.52
CA PHE A 65 -11.82 0.91 -22.74
C PHE A 65 -13.27 1.30 -22.99
N ASP A 66 -14.15 0.31 -22.85
CA ASP A 66 -15.60 0.49 -22.88
C ASP A 66 -16.20 0.05 -21.54
N CYS A 67 -17.20 0.80 -21.05
CA CYS A 67 -17.94 0.45 -19.85
C CYS A 67 -19.25 -0.21 -20.26
N SER A 68 -19.61 -1.36 -19.68
CA SER A 68 -20.80 -2.12 -20.10
C SER A 68 -22.12 -1.32 -20.08
N GLY A 69 -22.25 -0.34 -19.19
CA GLY A 69 -23.43 0.53 -19.05
C GLY A 69 -23.49 1.68 -20.05
N ASP A 70 -22.40 1.97 -20.79
CA ASP A 70 -22.38 2.95 -21.87
C ASP A 70 -22.24 2.23 -23.22
N LYS A 71 -23.31 2.26 -24.01
CA LYS A 71 -23.38 1.54 -25.30
C LYS A 71 -22.97 2.40 -26.50
N PHE A 72 -22.52 3.63 -26.28
CA PHE A 72 -22.32 4.59 -27.37
C PHE A 72 -20.96 5.27 -27.37
N ASN A 73 -20.29 5.35 -26.21
CA ASN A 73 -19.03 6.04 -26.08
C ASN A 73 -17.86 5.07 -25.85
N HIS A 74 -16.73 5.40 -26.45
CA HIS A 74 -15.45 4.76 -26.21
C HIS A 74 -14.53 5.71 -25.44
N PHE A 75 -13.77 5.16 -24.50
CA PHE A 75 -12.93 5.93 -23.60
C PHE A 75 -11.46 5.55 -23.76
N ALA A 76 -10.58 6.39 -23.22
CA ALA A 76 -9.18 6.03 -23.05
C ALA A 76 -8.66 6.48 -21.69
N THR A 77 -7.76 5.69 -21.11
CA THR A 77 -7.11 6.01 -19.85
C THR A 77 -6.27 7.28 -19.98
N LYS A 78 -6.12 8.02 -18.87
CA LYS A 78 -5.35 9.25 -18.85
C LYS A 78 -4.38 9.31 -17.68
N LEU A 79 -3.15 9.72 -17.96
CA LEU A 79 -2.18 10.10 -16.92
C LEU A 79 -2.65 11.39 -16.22
N GLN A 80 -2.82 11.32 -14.91
CA GLN A 80 -3.14 12.44 -14.04
C GLN A 80 -2.17 12.43 -12.86
N SER A 81 -1.26 13.40 -12.81
CA SER A 81 -0.11 13.36 -11.91
C SER A 81 0.67 12.03 -12.11
N ASN A 82 0.89 11.25 -11.05
CA ASN A 82 1.68 10.00 -11.10
C ASN A 82 0.83 8.73 -11.15
N ILE A 83 -0.42 8.84 -11.61
CA ILE A 83 -1.31 7.69 -11.77
C ILE A 83 -2.04 7.76 -13.11
N VAL A 84 -2.26 6.61 -13.72
CA VAL A 84 -3.10 6.47 -14.91
C VAL A 84 -4.49 6.05 -14.48
N THR A 85 -5.50 6.79 -14.91
CA THR A 85 -6.88 6.66 -14.43
C THR A 85 -7.86 6.38 -15.55
N GLY A 86 -8.99 5.78 -15.20
CA GLY A 86 -10.22 5.71 -15.98
C GLY A 86 -11.42 5.65 -15.03
N ALA A 87 -12.65 5.73 -15.55
CA ALA A 87 -13.85 5.67 -14.71
C ALA A 87 -15.05 5.04 -15.42
N CYS A 88 -15.76 4.17 -14.71
CA CYS A 88 -17.02 3.56 -15.14
C CYS A 88 -18.01 3.53 -13.95
N LYS A 89 -19.28 3.23 -14.21
CA LYS A 89 -20.26 3.12 -13.11
C LYS A 89 -19.98 1.87 -12.27
N LEU A 90 -20.35 1.92 -10.99
CA LEU A 90 -20.31 0.75 -10.12
C LEU A 90 -21.15 -0.39 -10.72
N GLY A 91 -20.59 -1.61 -10.72
CA GLY A 91 -21.22 -2.78 -11.31
C GLY A 91 -21.00 -2.95 -12.82
N ASP A 92 -20.34 -1.99 -13.50
CA ASP A 92 -19.96 -2.17 -14.90
C ASP A 92 -18.86 -3.24 -15.07
N ASP A 93 -18.85 -3.86 -16.24
CA ASP A 93 -17.70 -4.55 -16.79
C ASP A 93 -16.89 -3.56 -17.64
N VAL A 94 -15.56 -3.60 -17.54
CA VAL A 94 -14.65 -2.77 -18.34
C VAL A 94 -13.92 -3.64 -19.34
N SER A 95 -14.16 -3.42 -20.62
CA SER A 95 -13.48 -4.12 -21.71
C SER A 95 -12.30 -3.29 -22.21
N PHE A 96 -11.07 -3.78 -21.99
CA PHE A 96 -9.84 -3.12 -22.43
C PHE A 96 -9.37 -3.63 -23.80
N TYR A 97 -8.89 -2.71 -24.62
CA TYR A 97 -8.36 -3.01 -25.96
C TYR A 97 -7.41 -1.91 -26.46
N ILE A 98 -6.74 -2.17 -27.57
CA ILE A 98 -5.96 -1.17 -28.32
C ILE A 98 -6.52 -1.12 -29.74
N GLN A 99 -7.00 0.05 -30.17
CA GLN A 99 -7.50 0.26 -31.52
C GLN A 99 -7.43 1.74 -31.92
N GLY A 100 -7.07 2.00 -33.18
CA GLY A 100 -7.14 3.32 -33.83
C GLY A 100 -8.48 3.54 -34.54
N GLU A 101 -8.59 4.56 -35.41
CA GLU A 101 -9.84 4.93 -36.10
C GLU A 101 -10.15 4.07 -37.34
N ASN A 102 -9.15 3.47 -37.98
CA ASN A 102 -9.29 2.54 -39.12
C ASN A 102 -8.33 1.35 -38.96
N ALA A 103 -8.20 0.83 -37.74
CA ALA A 103 -7.12 -0.08 -37.39
C ALA A 103 -7.63 -1.42 -36.84
N ARG A 104 -6.78 -2.45 -36.93
CA ARG A 104 -7.00 -3.74 -36.29
C ARG A 104 -7.14 -3.58 -34.79
N LYS A 105 -7.86 -4.51 -34.17
CA LYS A 105 -8.13 -4.51 -32.72
C LYS A 105 -7.25 -5.53 -32.01
N ILE A 106 -6.61 -5.09 -30.93
CA ILE A 106 -5.99 -5.98 -29.94
C ILE A 106 -6.91 -6.03 -28.72
N SER A 107 -7.58 -7.15 -28.50
CA SER A 107 -8.44 -7.35 -27.34
C SER A 107 -7.61 -7.79 -26.14
N LEU A 108 -7.70 -7.08 -25.01
CA LEU A 108 -6.86 -7.35 -23.84
C LEU A 108 -7.59 -8.04 -22.69
N GLY A 109 -8.91 -7.88 -22.56
CA GLY A 109 -9.72 -8.57 -21.56
C GLY A 109 -10.88 -7.72 -21.02
N THR A 110 -11.86 -8.38 -20.41
CA THR A 110 -13.00 -7.72 -19.75
C THR A 110 -12.96 -7.95 -18.25
N VAL A 111 -12.80 -6.88 -17.48
CA VAL A 111 -12.72 -6.91 -16.01
C VAL A 111 -14.07 -6.53 -15.42
N LYS A 112 -14.63 -7.40 -14.58
CA LYS A 112 -15.82 -7.06 -13.79
C LYS A 112 -15.43 -6.14 -12.65
N LEU A 113 -15.90 -4.89 -12.62
CA LEU A 113 -15.50 -3.95 -11.56
C LEU A 113 -15.93 -4.41 -10.18
N ASP A 114 -17.01 -5.18 -10.08
CA ASP A 114 -17.46 -5.81 -8.84
C ASP A 114 -16.46 -6.79 -8.24
N ASN A 115 -15.53 -7.33 -9.03
CA ASN A 115 -14.41 -8.14 -8.52
C ASN A 115 -13.24 -7.28 -8.00
N ILE A 116 -13.17 -6.02 -8.42
CA ILE A 116 -12.12 -5.07 -8.06
C ILE A 116 -12.55 -4.23 -6.86
N SER A 117 -13.70 -3.57 -6.94
CA SER A 117 -14.34 -2.90 -5.82
C SER A 117 -15.84 -2.71 -6.04
N LYS A 118 -16.63 -3.11 -5.05
CA LYS A 118 -18.08 -2.86 -5.02
C LYS A 118 -18.44 -1.51 -4.42
N LEU A 119 -17.46 -0.81 -3.84
CA LEU A 119 -17.65 0.46 -3.14
C LEU A 119 -16.83 1.56 -3.82
N LYS A 120 -17.41 2.75 -3.88
CA LYS A 120 -16.63 3.96 -4.09
C LYS A 120 -15.82 4.24 -2.83
N VAL A 121 -14.52 4.41 -3.00
CA VAL A 121 -13.57 4.69 -1.93
C VAL A 121 -12.75 5.92 -2.28
N ALA A 122 -12.20 6.60 -1.27
CA ALA A 122 -11.46 7.84 -1.48
C ALA A 122 -10.16 7.64 -2.30
N VAL A 123 -9.56 6.45 -2.21
CA VAL A 123 -8.41 6.05 -3.03
C VAL A 123 -8.92 5.25 -4.22
N PRO A 124 -8.60 5.61 -5.47
CA PRO A 124 -9.01 4.84 -6.64
C PRO A 124 -8.66 3.36 -6.53
N SER A 125 -9.56 2.50 -7.01
CA SER A 125 -9.32 1.06 -6.99
C SER A 125 -8.33 0.66 -8.08
N GLN A 126 -7.42 -0.26 -7.78
CA GLN A 126 -6.37 -0.65 -8.72
C GLN A 126 -6.79 -1.87 -9.54
N ILE A 127 -6.79 -1.73 -10.86
CA ILE A 127 -6.90 -2.83 -11.82
C ILE A 127 -5.48 -3.24 -12.20
N ARG A 128 -5.18 -4.52 -12.01
CA ARG A 128 -3.87 -5.09 -12.29
C ARG A 128 -3.83 -5.68 -13.69
N LEU A 129 -2.64 -5.76 -14.30
CA LEU A 129 -2.49 -6.50 -15.56
C LEU A 129 -2.89 -7.97 -15.44
N ILE A 130 -2.73 -8.57 -14.25
CA ILE A 130 -3.22 -9.93 -14.00
C ILE A 130 -4.75 -9.99 -14.00
N ASP A 131 -5.45 -8.93 -13.55
CA ASP A 131 -6.91 -8.87 -13.58
C ASP A 131 -7.43 -8.76 -15.02
N ILE A 132 -6.73 -7.97 -15.86
CA ILE A 132 -7.02 -7.86 -17.30
C ILE A 132 -6.78 -9.21 -18.00
N ALA A 133 -5.66 -9.87 -17.72
CA ALA A 133 -5.36 -11.19 -18.26
C ALA A 133 -6.41 -12.24 -17.84
N SER A 134 -6.84 -12.25 -16.57
CA SER A 134 -7.95 -13.08 -16.09
C SER A 134 -9.25 -12.80 -16.81
N GLY A 135 -9.53 -11.53 -17.12
CA GLY A 135 -10.67 -11.13 -17.93
C GLY A 135 -10.60 -11.62 -19.38
N LEU A 136 -9.41 -11.86 -19.93
CA LEU A 136 -9.21 -12.40 -21.27
C LEU A 136 -9.29 -13.93 -21.30
N THR A 137 -8.66 -14.61 -20.34
CA THR A 137 -8.67 -16.08 -20.23
C THR A 137 -9.97 -16.62 -19.63
N GLY A 138 -10.73 -15.78 -18.93
CA GLY A 138 -11.94 -16.16 -18.20
C GLY A 138 -11.65 -16.92 -16.90
N LYS A 139 -10.41 -16.92 -16.39
CA LYS A 139 -10.02 -17.63 -15.17
C LYS A 139 -8.98 -16.90 -14.32
N GLU A 140 -9.13 -17.03 -13.01
CA GLU A 140 -8.10 -16.62 -12.04
C GLU A 140 -6.87 -17.55 -12.16
N PRO A 141 -5.64 -17.03 -11.99
CA PRO A 141 -4.45 -17.86 -12.00
C PRO A 141 -4.40 -18.73 -10.74
N ASN A 142 -3.91 -19.97 -10.87
CA ASN A 142 -3.77 -20.88 -9.72
C ASN A 142 -2.50 -20.61 -8.91
N SER A 143 -1.47 -20.06 -9.55
CA SER A 143 -0.20 -19.72 -8.92
C SER A 143 0.51 -18.65 -9.73
N LEU A 144 1.40 -17.89 -9.09
CA LEU A 144 2.26 -16.92 -9.78
C LEU A 144 3.42 -17.64 -10.48
N SER A 145 3.12 -18.32 -11.60
CA SER A 145 4.05 -19.15 -12.36
C SER A 145 3.94 -18.88 -13.85
N PRO A 146 5.05 -18.78 -14.62
CA PRO A 146 5.00 -18.59 -16.07
C PRO A 146 4.29 -19.72 -16.84
N ASN A 147 4.11 -20.87 -16.19
CA ASN A 147 3.39 -22.03 -16.74
C ASN A 147 1.88 -21.95 -16.55
N ASP A 148 1.38 -21.05 -15.71
CA ASP A 148 -0.06 -20.78 -15.61
C ASP A 148 -0.50 -19.95 -16.83
N GLU A 149 -1.57 -20.37 -17.51
CA GLU A 149 -2.03 -19.74 -18.75
C GLU A 149 -2.36 -18.25 -18.56
N THR A 150 -3.00 -17.89 -17.45
CA THR A 150 -3.36 -16.49 -17.17
C THR A 150 -2.12 -15.65 -16.88
N VAL A 151 -1.16 -16.20 -16.14
CA VAL A 151 0.13 -15.53 -15.92
C VAL A 151 0.90 -15.37 -17.22
N ASN A 152 0.87 -16.37 -18.11
CA ASN A 152 1.51 -16.30 -19.42
C ASN A 152 0.92 -15.17 -20.28
N VAL A 153 -0.40 -15.02 -20.29
CA VAL A 153 -1.07 -13.88 -20.94
C VAL A 153 -0.66 -12.56 -20.29
N ALA A 154 -0.62 -12.45 -18.97
CA ALA A 154 -0.14 -11.24 -18.30
C ALA A 154 1.31 -10.89 -18.65
N ILE A 155 2.19 -11.88 -18.81
CA ILE A 155 3.56 -11.70 -19.32
C ILE A 155 3.53 -11.12 -20.73
N ALA A 156 2.69 -11.64 -21.63
CA ALA A 156 2.53 -11.11 -22.98
C ALA A 156 2.06 -9.64 -22.98
N LEU A 157 1.11 -9.29 -22.12
CA LEU A 157 0.64 -7.90 -21.94
C LEU A 157 1.78 -6.98 -21.49
N VAL A 158 2.58 -7.40 -20.51
CA VAL A 158 3.77 -6.64 -20.07
C VAL A 158 4.76 -6.46 -21.22
N ARG A 159 5.03 -7.49 -22.02
CA ARG A 159 5.93 -7.41 -23.17
C ARG A 159 5.45 -6.37 -24.17
N ILE A 160 4.17 -6.35 -24.51
CA ILE A 160 3.58 -5.36 -25.42
C ILE A 160 3.80 -3.94 -24.86
N LEU A 161 3.39 -3.69 -23.61
CA LEU A 161 3.45 -2.36 -23.02
C LEU A 161 4.88 -1.84 -22.81
N GLN A 162 5.80 -2.70 -22.38
CA GLN A 162 7.21 -2.32 -22.26
C GLN A 162 7.86 -2.06 -23.62
N SER A 163 7.56 -2.88 -24.64
CA SER A 163 8.16 -2.72 -25.97
C SER A 163 7.72 -1.41 -26.63
N ILE A 164 6.44 -1.03 -26.45
CA ILE A 164 5.92 0.27 -26.92
C ILE A 164 6.64 1.43 -26.23
N GLY A 165 6.80 1.37 -24.90
CA GLY A 165 7.53 2.40 -24.15
C GLY A 165 9.01 2.48 -24.52
N ALA A 166 9.65 1.33 -24.76
CA ALA A 166 11.06 1.24 -25.15
C ALA A 166 11.31 1.80 -26.56
N GLU A 167 10.47 1.46 -27.54
CA GLU A 167 10.55 1.96 -28.92
C GLU A 167 10.48 3.49 -28.97
N ARG A 168 9.66 4.09 -28.11
CA ARG A 168 9.49 5.55 -28.00
C ARG A 168 10.60 6.24 -27.20
N GLY A 169 11.42 5.49 -26.47
CA GLY A 169 12.39 6.03 -25.53
C GLY A 169 11.78 6.56 -24.22
N ASP A 170 10.49 6.33 -24.01
CA ASP A 170 9.75 6.66 -22.79
C ASP A 170 10.22 5.76 -21.64
N ASN A 171 10.53 4.49 -21.94
CA ASN A 171 10.91 3.48 -20.95
C ASN A 171 12.30 2.89 -21.25
N VAL A 172 12.96 2.38 -20.20
CA VAL A 172 14.07 1.44 -20.33
C VAL A 172 13.54 0.05 -20.01
N ILE A 173 13.92 -0.97 -20.79
CA ILE A 173 13.45 -2.34 -20.56
C ILE A 173 13.81 -2.79 -19.14
N GLY A 174 12.79 -3.28 -18.41
CA GLY A 174 12.91 -3.66 -17.00
C GLY A 174 12.62 -2.54 -16.00
N ASP A 175 12.44 -1.29 -16.44
CA ASP A 175 12.03 -0.16 -15.59
C ASP A 175 10.52 0.12 -15.73
N LEU A 176 9.86 0.45 -14.62
CA LEU A 176 8.44 0.76 -14.61
C LEU A 176 8.23 2.26 -14.80
N GLN A 177 7.88 2.64 -16.03
CA GLN A 177 7.63 4.02 -16.41
C GLN A 177 6.30 4.14 -17.17
N PRO A 178 5.67 5.33 -17.21
CA PRO A 178 4.45 5.55 -17.96
C PRO A 178 4.63 5.26 -19.45
N THR A 179 3.73 4.45 -20.00
CA THR A 179 3.65 4.22 -21.46
C THR A 179 2.48 4.99 -22.03
N GLU A 180 2.68 5.74 -23.11
CA GLU A 180 1.60 6.44 -23.81
C GLU A 180 1.24 5.76 -25.15
N LEU A 181 -0.03 5.37 -25.27
CA LEU A 181 -0.65 4.90 -26.51
C LEU A 181 -1.27 6.08 -27.28
N THR A 182 -0.42 6.80 -28.01
CA THR A 182 -0.84 7.91 -28.89
C THR A 182 -1.78 7.43 -30.01
N THR A 183 -2.63 8.33 -30.52
CA THR A 183 -3.52 8.05 -31.67
C THR A 183 -2.74 7.56 -32.89
N GLU A 184 -1.59 8.17 -33.17
CA GLU A 184 -0.71 7.81 -34.29
C GLU A 184 -0.22 6.37 -34.14
N LYS A 185 0.25 5.99 -32.94
CA LYS A 185 0.68 4.61 -32.67
C LYS A 185 -0.47 3.63 -32.84
N LYS A 186 -1.68 3.95 -32.36
CA LYS A 186 -2.85 3.06 -32.49
C LYS A 186 -3.30 2.92 -33.94
N ASN A 187 -3.24 3.97 -34.76
CA ASN A 187 -3.59 3.90 -36.17
C ASN A 187 -2.65 3.00 -36.98
N GLN A 188 -1.38 2.87 -36.57
CA GLN A 188 -0.44 1.92 -37.19
C GLN A 188 -0.83 0.45 -37.01
N LEU A 189 -1.85 0.13 -36.20
CA LEU A 189 -2.40 -1.24 -36.16
C LEU A 189 -3.04 -1.68 -37.49
N GLU A 190 -3.23 -0.80 -38.47
CA GLU A 190 -3.58 -1.23 -39.84
C GLU A 190 -2.49 -2.12 -40.49
N GLN A 191 -1.26 -2.09 -39.97
CA GLN A 191 -0.10 -2.80 -40.51
C GLN A 191 -0.06 -4.29 -40.12
N ILE A 192 -0.82 -4.71 -39.11
CA ILE A 192 -0.91 -6.12 -38.73
C ILE A 192 -1.98 -6.85 -39.57
N ASN A 193 -1.76 -8.13 -39.82
CA ASN A 193 -2.56 -8.90 -40.79
C ASN A 193 -3.91 -9.40 -40.24
N LYS A 194 -4.09 -9.44 -38.91
CA LYS A 194 -5.33 -9.86 -38.25
C LYS A 194 -5.51 -9.19 -36.89
N ASP A 195 -6.74 -9.19 -36.39
CA ASP A 195 -7.03 -8.81 -35.01
C ASP A 195 -6.41 -9.83 -34.03
N LEU A 196 -6.15 -9.39 -32.80
CA LEU A 196 -5.64 -10.24 -31.74
C LEU A 196 -6.67 -10.47 -30.65
N SER A 197 -6.79 -11.73 -30.26
CA SER A 197 -7.63 -12.20 -29.17
C SER A 197 -6.93 -13.34 -28.42
N LEU A 198 -7.60 -13.95 -27.44
CA LEU A 198 -7.03 -14.99 -26.59
C LEU A 198 -6.24 -16.10 -27.36
N PRO A 199 -6.73 -16.68 -28.48
CA PRO A 199 -6.03 -17.76 -29.16
C PRO A 199 -4.61 -17.39 -29.60
N GLU A 200 -4.40 -16.16 -30.08
CA GLU A 200 -3.08 -15.68 -30.49
C GLU A 200 -2.13 -15.45 -29.32
N PHE A 201 -2.65 -15.06 -28.16
CA PHE A 201 -1.84 -14.96 -26.93
C PHE A 201 -1.44 -16.35 -26.43
N THR A 202 -2.40 -17.28 -26.35
CA THR A 202 -2.16 -18.65 -25.85
C THR A 202 -1.22 -19.45 -26.75
N SER A 203 -1.30 -19.26 -28.08
CA SER A 203 -0.41 -19.95 -29.02
C SER A 203 0.98 -19.31 -29.14
N GLY A 204 1.15 -18.07 -28.69
CA GLY A 204 2.35 -17.26 -28.90
C GLY A 204 2.41 -16.56 -30.27
N GLU A 205 1.43 -16.77 -31.15
CA GLU A 205 1.37 -16.17 -32.49
C GLU A 205 1.33 -14.63 -32.47
N TYR A 206 0.88 -14.03 -31.35
CA TYR A 206 0.88 -12.58 -31.16
C TYR A 206 2.25 -11.94 -31.44
N ILE A 207 3.37 -12.66 -31.20
CA ILE A 207 4.73 -12.15 -31.43
C ILE A 207 4.94 -11.79 -32.90
N ASP A 208 4.58 -12.71 -33.80
CA ASP A 208 4.77 -12.53 -35.23
C ASP A 208 3.74 -11.56 -35.82
N VAL A 209 2.49 -11.62 -35.33
CA VAL A 209 1.41 -10.72 -35.77
C VAL A 209 1.72 -9.28 -35.41
N LEU A 210 2.26 -9.01 -34.21
CA LEU A 210 2.56 -7.66 -33.76
C LEU A 210 3.82 -7.07 -34.37
N LYS A 211 4.74 -7.88 -34.90
CA LYS A 211 6.05 -7.42 -35.36
C LYS A 211 6.03 -6.22 -36.33
N PRO A 212 5.08 -6.09 -37.28
CA PRO A 212 4.99 -4.90 -38.12
C PRO A 212 4.64 -3.62 -37.33
N TRP A 213 3.93 -3.75 -36.21
CA TRP A 213 3.49 -2.66 -35.36
C TRP A 213 4.45 -2.37 -34.20
N VAL A 214 4.91 -3.39 -33.47
CA VAL A 214 5.89 -3.28 -32.39
C VAL A 214 6.64 -4.60 -32.22
N ASP A 215 7.97 -4.53 -32.05
CA ASP A 215 8.79 -5.72 -31.81
C ASP A 215 8.80 -6.10 -30.32
N VAL A 216 7.92 -7.03 -29.97
CA VAL A 216 7.81 -7.58 -28.61
C VAL A 216 8.93 -8.52 -28.23
N THR A 217 9.82 -8.91 -29.15
CA THR A 217 10.97 -9.77 -28.85
C THR A 217 12.10 -9.03 -28.15
N SER A 218 12.05 -7.69 -28.15
CA SER A 218 12.97 -6.84 -27.39
C SER A 218 12.89 -7.06 -25.87
N VAL A 219 11.72 -7.48 -25.36
CA VAL A 219 11.49 -7.82 -23.95
C VAL A 219 11.34 -9.33 -23.81
N SER A 220 12.20 -9.96 -23.01
CA SER A 220 12.12 -11.41 -22.77
C SER A 220 10.94 -11.77 -21.85
N ASN A 221 10.51 -13.04 -21.88
CA ASN A 221 9.46 -13.53 -20.98
C ASN A 221 9.90 -13.41 -19.51
N GLU A 222 11.17 -13.66 -19.21
CA GLU A 222 11.75 -13.56 -17.86
C GLU A 222 11.71 -12.12 -17.36
N GLN A 223 12.11 -11.15 -18.19
CA GLN A 223 12.07 -9.72 -17.85
C GLN A 223 10.63 -9.26 -17.60
N ALA A 224 9.69 -9.67 -18.46
CA ALA A 224 8.28 -9.35 -18.30
C ALA A 224 7.66 -10.02 -17.06
N PHE A 225 8.08 -11.24 -16.72
CA PHE A 225 7.64 -11.92 -15.50
C PHE A 225 8.18 -11.24 -14.23
N ILE A 226 9.44 -10.77 -14.23
CA ILE A 226 9.99 -9.98 -13.14
C ILE A 226 9.18 -8.69 -12.96
N MET A 227 8.88 -7.98 -14.05
CA MET A 227 8.05 -6.78 -14.02
C MET A 227 6.64 -7.08 -13.48
N LEU A 228 6.01 -8.20 -13.88
CA LEU A 228 4.71 -8.61 -13.34
C LEU A 228 4.77 -8.80 -11.81
N LYS A 229 5.81 -9.46 -11.29
CA LYS A 229 6.01 -9.58 -9.83
C LYS A 229 6.16 -8.22 -9.15
N GLN A 230 6.95 -7.31 -9.75
CA GLN A 230 7.12 -5.95 -9.24
C GLN A 230 5.80 -5.18 -9.18
N LEU A 231 4.95 -5.30 -10.21
CA LEU A 231 3.62 -4.68 -10.22
C LEU A 231 2.74 -5.22 -9.09
N LEU A 232 2.71 -6.55 -8.90
CA LEU A 232 1.93 -7.17 -7.83
C LEU A 232 2.41 -6.72 -6.44
N ASN A 233 3.73 -6.69 -6.21
CA ASN A 233 4.30 -6.18 -4.97
C ASN A 233 3.95 -4.70 -4.76
N LEU A 234 4.08 -3.88 -5.82
CA LEU A 234 3.75 -2.47 -5.76
C LEU A 234 2.27 -2.24 -5.39
N THR A 235 1.35 -3.05 -5.92
CA THR A 235 -0.08 -2.96 -5.57
C THR A 235 -0.36 -3.29 -4.10
N ASN A 236 0.51 -4.08 -3.47
CA ASN A 236 0.42 -4.45 -2.05
C ASN A 236 1.21 -3.49 -1.14
N SER A 237 2.14 -2.71 -1.71
CA SER A 237 2.90 -1.71 -0.95
C SER A 237 2.01 -0.62 -0.37
N GLY A 238 2.39 -0.11 0.81
CA GLY A 238 1.61 0.89 1.52
C GLY A 238 1.74 0.76 3.04
N VAL A 239 0.98 1.57 3.76
CA VAL A 239 0.90 1.51 5.22
C VAL A 239 -0.30 0.65 5.61
N LEU A 240 -0.07 -0.36 6.45
CA LEU A 240 -1.12 -1.21 7.01
C LEU A 240 -1.38 -0.81 8.45
N GLN A 241 -2.63 -0.61 8.80
CA GLN A 241 -3.05 -0.14 10.12
C GLN A 241 -4.15 -1.04 10.68
N ALA A 242 -4.01 -1.41 11.95
CA ALA A 242 -5.09 -1.95 12.76
C ALA A 242 -5.30 -1.03 13.97
N ASP A 243 -6.56 -0.66 14.22
CA ASP A 243 -6.95 0.31 15.25
C ASP A 243 -7.45 -0.33 16.54
N LEU A 244 -7.57 0.49 17.59
CA LEU A 244 -8.13 0.05 18.86
C LEU A 244 -9.65 -0.17 18.78
N PRO A 245 -10.20 -1.15 19.52
CA PRO A 245 -11.64 -1.43 19.60
C PRO A 245 -12.39 -0.42 20.48
N VAL A 246 -12.56 0.81 19.99
CA VAL A 246 -13.13 1.93 20.78
C VAL A 246 -14.64 1.80 21.07
N THR A 247 -15.38 1.01 20.28
CA THR A 247 -16.82 0.79 20.44
C THR A 247 -17.18 -0.67 20.66
N LYS A 248 -16.29 -1.51 21.19
CA LYS A 248 -16.58 -2.95 21.33
C LYS A 248 -17.12 -3.31 22.72
N GLY A 249 -18.37 -2.96 23.03
CA GLY A 249 -18.99 -3.26 24.34
C GLY A 249 -19.96 -4.45 24.36
N GLY A 250 -20.21 -5.00 25.54
CA GLY A 250 -21.37 -5.83 25.84
C GLY A 250 -22.62 -4.96 26.04
N GLY A 251 -23.74 -5.36 25.46
CA GLY A 251 -25.00 -4.60 25.49
C GLY A 251 -25.14 -3.56 24.36
N GLU A 252 -24.11 -3.36 23.54
CA GLU A 252 -24.27 -2.70 22.25
C GLU A 252 -25.08 -3.61 21.32
N SER A 253 -26.12 -3.06 20.69
CA SER A 253 -26.73 -3.73 19.55
C SER A 253 -25.65 -3.83 18.48
N ILE A 254 -25.13 -5.03 18.25
CA ILE A 254 -24.34 -5.31 17.04
C ILE A 254 -25.21 -4.78 15.90
N SER A 255 -24.74 -3.77 15.18
CA SER A 255 -25.49 -3.28 14.02
C SER A 255 -25.58 -4.45 13.05
N THR A 256 -26.73 -5.08 12.97
CA THR A 256 -26.98 -6.14 11.98
C THR A 256 -27.19 -5.53 10.59
N THR A 257 -27.47 -4.21 10.55
CA THR A 257 -27.56 -3.46 9.31
C THR A 257 -26.18 -3.11 8.77
N THR A 258 -25.97 -3.36 7.48
CA THR A 258 -24.73 -3.04 6.73
C THR A 258 -24.49 -1.53 6.57
N ALA A 259 -25.47 -0.69 6.91
CA ALA A 259 -25.42 0.76 6.70
C ALA A 259 -24.69 1.55 7.80
N SER A 260 -24.32 0.93 8.93
CA SER A 260 -23.69 1.63 10.07
C SER A 260 -22.66 0.78 10.82
N VAL A 261 -22.04 -0.18 10.13
CA VAL A 261 -21.01 -1.04 10.73
C VAL A 261 -19.74 -0.24 10.98
N ARG A 262 -19.19 -0.38 12.20
CA ARG A 262 -17.89 0.19 12.58
C ARG A 262 -16.86 -0.94 12.61
N PRO A 263 -15.61 -0.69 12.17
CA PRO A 263 -14.52 -1.62 12.40
C PRO A 263 -14.34 -1.89 13.90
N ASP A 264 -14.14 -3.16 14.25
CA ASP A 264 -13.76 -3.60 15.59
C ASP A 264 -12.25 -3.48 15.83
N GLY A 265 -11.46 -3.22 14.79
CA GLY A 265 -10.01 -3.05 14.90
C GLY A 265 -9.34 -4.35 15.36
N PHE A 266 -8.38 -4.26 16.28
CA PHE A 266 -7.67 -5.40 16.85
C PHE A 266 -8.25 -5.77 18.23
N PHE A 267 -9.07 -6.81 18.27
CA PHE A 267 -9.83 -7.24 19.45
C PHE A 267 -9.86 -8.76 19.62
N GLY A 268 -9.84 -9.23 20.87
CA GLY A 268 -10.09 -10.62 21.24
C GLY A 268 -10.05 -10.84 22.74
N CYS A 269 -10.05 -12.11 23.15
CA CYS A 269 -10.03 -12.49 24.55
C CYS A 269 -9.55 -13.93 24.75
N ASN A 270 -9.51 -14.40 26.00
CA ASN A 270 -9.19 -15.77 26.40
C ASN A 270 -10.40 -16.75 26.32
N LYS A 271 -11.39 -16.45 25.48
CA LYS A 271 -12.62 -17.25 25.28
C LYS A 271 -12.93 -17.38 23.78
N GLU A 272 -14.03 -18.05 23.45
CA GLU A 272 -14.62 -17.93 22.11
C GLU A 272 -14.95 -16.47 21.80
N ILE A 273 -14.76 -16.05 20.54
CA ILE A 273 -14.89 -14.65 20.12
C ILE A 273 -16.29 -14.09 20.48
N VAL A 274 -17.33 -14.91 20.31
CA VAL A 274 -18.73 -14.57 20.64
C VAL A 274 -18.97 -14.35 22.14
N ASP A 275 -18.09 -14.87 22.99
CA ASP A 275 -18.17 -14.76 24.45
C ASP A 275 -17.28 -13.63 24.99
N CYS A 276 -16.46 -12.99 24.15
CA CYS A 276 -15.59 -11.88 24.57
C CYS A 276 -16.34 -10.62 25.05
N VAL A 277 -17.65 -10.55 24.79
CA VAL A 277 -18.53 -9.44 25.24
C VAL A 277 -19.54 -9.88 26.30
N LYS A 278 -19.46 -11.13 26.76
CA LYS A 278 -20.34 -11.69 27.80
C LYS A 278 -19.64 -11.66 29.15
N THR A 279 -20.38 -11.31 30.19
CA THR A 279 -19.86 -11.24 31.56
C THR A 279 -19.38 -12.62 32.02
N SER A 280 -18.12 -12.72 32.46
CA SER A 280 -17.54 -13.91 33.06
C SER A 280 -16.42 -13.52 34.04
N SER A 281 -16.27 -14.27 35.13
CA SER A 281 -15.31 -13.99 36.21
C SER A 281 -13.85 -14.16 35.81
N ASN A 282 -13.57 -14.89 34.73
CA ASN A 282 -12.21 -15.11 34.22
C ASN A 282 -12.03 -14.57 32.79
N LEU A 283 -12.89 -13.66 32.34
CA LEU A 283 -12.73 -13.04 31.04
C LEU A 283 -11.56 -12.06 31.06
N ARG A 284 -10.61 -12.29 30.16
CA ARG A 284 -9.47 -11.40 29.91
C ARG A 284 -9.51 -10.94 28.47
N HIS A 285 -9.57 -9.63 28.27
CA HIS A 285 -9.49 -9.02 26.95
C HIS A 285 -8.04 -8.92 26.49
N SER A 286 -7.86 -9.03 25.18
CA SER A 286 -6.63 -8.71 24.47
C SER A 286 -6.99 -7.78 23.32
N MET A 287 -6.36 -6.62 23.27
CA MET A 287 -6.55 -5.66 22.18
C MET A 287 -5.23 -4.97 21.86
N GLY A 288 -5.17 -4.28 20.74
CA GLY A 288 -3.98 -3.52 20.40
C GLY A 288 -4.17 -2.59 19.23
N ASN A 289 -3.06 -2.06 18.75
CA ASN A 289 -2.98 -1.39 17.46
C ASN A 289 -1.56 -1.50 16.93
N PHE A 290 -1.41 -1.42 15.61
CA PHE A 290 -0.11 -1.46 14.96
C PHE A 290 -0.09 -0.65 13.67
N LEU A 291 1.12 -0.32 13.26
CA LEU A 291 1.43 0.25 11.96
C LEU A 291 2.53 -0.60 11.31
N LEU A 292 2.22 -1.13 10.14
CA LEU A 292 3.17 -1.86 9.30
C LEU A 292 3.38 -1.11 7.99
N LEU A 293 4.49 -1.43 7.36
CA LEU A 293 4.88 -0.96 6.05
C LEU A 293 5.16 -2.17 5.16
N SER A 294 4.43 -2.28 4.06
CA SER A 294 4.78 -3.17 2.96
C SER A 294 5.60 -2.37 1.93
N ASP A 295 6.81 -2.82 1.68
CA ASP A 295 7.76 -2.18 0.78
C ASP A 295 7.56 -2.60 -0.68
N ARG A 296 8.36 -2.06 -1.60
CA ARG A 296 8.18 -2.25 -3.06
C ARG A 296 8.64 -3.64 -3.51
N GLN A 297 9.50 -4.28 -2.73
CA GLN A 297 9.93 -5.66 -2.92
C GLN A 297 9.00 -6.69 -2.26
N GLY A 298 7.98 -6.24 -1.51
CA GLY A 298 6.94 -7.09 -0.93
C GLY A 298 7.20 -7.54 0.52
N TYR A 299 8.23 -7.02 1.18
CA TYR A 299 8.44 -7.27 2.61
C TYR A 299 7.54 -6.37 3.45
N THR A 300 6.91 -6.95 4.47
CA THR A 300 6.17 -6.25 5.50
C THR A 300 6.96 -6.22 6.79
N LEU A 301 7.16 -5.04 7.36
CA LEU A 301 7.78 -4.80 8.67
C LEU A 301 6.96 -3.79 9.46
N GLY A 302 7.11 -3.74 10.78
CA GLY A 302 6.38 -2.72 11.53
C GLY A 302 6.41 -2.86 13.03
N TYR A 303 5.63 -1.99 13.68
CA TYR A 303 5.68 -1.75 15.11
C TYR A 303 4.27 -1.57 15.66
N GLY A 304 4.03 -2.00 16.90
CA GLY A 304 2.74 -1.83 17.55
C GLY A 304 2.77 -2.14 19.03
N GLN A 305 1.58 -2.25 19.61
CA GLN A 305 1.42 -2.57 21.01
C GLN A 305 0.11 -3.31 21.30
N GLN A 306 0.14 -4.09 22.38
CA GLN A 306 -0.97 -4.88 22.87
C GLN A 306 -1.24 -4.58 24.35
N TRP A 307 -2.50 -4.65 24.76
CA TRP A 307 -2.92 -4.65 26.15
C TRP A 307 -3.68 -5.94 26.43
N ARG A 308 -3.32 -6.58 27.54
CA ARG A 308 -3.97 -7.80 28.03
C ARG A 308 -4.37 -7.59 29.48
N GLY A 309 -5.65 -7.80 29.79
CA GLY A 309 -6.15 -7.49 31.12
C GLY A 309 -7.55 -8.05 31.37
N ALA A 310 -7.97 -8.06 32.64
CA ALA A 310 -9.33 -8.45 33.00
C ALA A 310 -10.36 -7.52 32.33
N ALA A 311 -11.45 -8.11 31.82
CA ALA A 311 -12.54 -7.32 31.27
C ALA A 311 -13.15 -6.42 32.35
N THR A 312 -13.48 -5.18 31.98
CA THR A 312 -14.18 -4.26 32.87
C THR A 312 -15.68 -4.51 32.78
N VAL A 313 -16.32 -4.75 33.92
CA VAL A 313 -17.78 -4.95 33.99
C VAL A 313 -18.41 -3.81 34.77
N THR A 314 -19.48 -3.21 34.23
CA THR A 314 -20.27 -2.17 34.90
C THR A 314 -21.75 -2.50 34.71
N ASN A 315 -22.53 -2.53 35.79
CA ASN A 315 -23.95 -2.90 35.75
C ASN A 315 -24.23 -4.23 35.01
N ASN A 316 -23.37 -5.23 35.25
CA ASN A 316 -23.42 -6.56 34.61
C ASN A 316 -23.19 -6.55 33.08
N LEU A 317 -22.68 -5.45 32.51
CA LEU A 317 -22.29 -5.32 31.11
C LEU A 317 -20.77 -5.21 30.98
N VAL A 318 -20.21 -5.90 29.99
CA VAL A 318 -18.80 -5.79 29.63
C VAL A 318 -18.57 -4.44 28.94
N VAL A 319 -17.67 -3.62 29.46
CA VAL A 319 -17.31 -2.32 28.86
C VAL A 319 -16.33 -2.52 27.70
N ALA A 320 -16.30 -1.56 26.78
CA ALA A 320 -15.36 -1.55 25.67
C ALA A 320 -13.90 -1.76 26.13
N PRO A 321 -13.14 -2.71 25.55
CA PRO A 321 -11.77 -3.05 25.92
C PRO A 321 -10.80 -1.87 25.87
N TYR A 322 -11.09 -0.83 25.09
CA TYR A 322 -10.28 0.38 25.00
C TYR A 322 -9.87 0.94 26.38
N VAL A 323 -10.69 0.76 27.41
CA VAL A 323 -10.35 1.14 28.79
C VAL A 323 -9.03 0.54 29.29
N LEU A 324 -8.56 -0.60 28.74
CA LEU A 324 -7.30 -1.21 29.13
C LEU A 324 -6.08 -0.32 28.87
N VAL A 325 -6.15 0.66 27.94
CA VAL A 325 -5.02 1.60 27.71
C VAL A 325 -4.63 2.38 28.96
N THR A 326 -5.57 2.49 29.92
CA THR A 326 -5.37 3.15 31.20
C THR A 326 -5.16 2.18 32.36
N LYS A 327 -5.52 0.89 32.21
CA LYS A 327 -5.56 -0.08 33.32
C LYS A 327 -4.36 -1.00 33.39
N VAL A 328 -3.75 -1.29 32.25
CA VAL A 328 -2.59 -2.18 32.17
C VAL A 328 -1.52 -1.51 31.32
N LYS A 329 -0.26 -1.88 31.59
CA LYS A 329 0.87 -1.39 30.81
C LYS A 329 0.78 -1.90 29.37
N PRO A 330 1.12 -1.09 28.36
CA PRO A 330 1.23 -1.58 26.99
C PRO A 330 2.38 -2.58 26.86
N ILE A 331 2.25 -3.53 25.95
CA ILE A 331 3.26 -4.53 25.61
C ILE A 331 3.67 -4.28 24.16
N LYS A 332 4.96 -4.10 23.90
CA LYS A 332 5.49 -3.91 22.55
C LYS A 332 5.17 -5.12 21.68
N MET A 333 4.79 -4.86 20.43
CA MET A 333 4.76 -5.82 19.35
C MET A 333 5.66 -5.34 18.21
N GLN A 334 6.36 -6.26 17.58
CA GLN A 334 7.25 -5.98 16.46
C GLN A 334 7.01 -7.00 15.35
N VAL A 335 7.02 -6.52 14.11
CA VAL A 335 7.06 -7.35 12.92
C VAL A 335 8.42 -7.17 12.27
N ASP A 336 9.24 -8.22 12.34
CA ASP A 336 10.43 -8.32 11.52
C ASP A 336 10.02 -8.51 10.05
N ALA A 337 10.90 -8.13 9.11
CA ALA A 337 10.60 -8.18 7.69
C ALA A 337 10.23 -9.60 7.22
N GLN A 338 9.05 -9.73 6.62
CA GLN A 338 8.49 -10.98 6.12
C GLN A 338 7.67 -10.73 4.85
N ASN A 339 7.79 -11.60 3.84
CA ASN A 339 7.21 -11.39 2.50
C ASN A 339 6.35 -12.56 2.00
N GLU A 340 6.25 -13.66 2.75
CA GLU A 340 5.49 -14.86 2.33
C GLU A 340 4.05 -14.85 2.86
N TRP A 341 3.72 -13.98 3.81
CA TRP A 341 2.45 -14.05 4.53
C TRP A 341 1.21 -13.72 3.70
N LEU A 342 1.36 -12.98 2.61
CA LEU A 342 0.27 -12.54 1.75
C LEU A 342 0.46 -13.08 0.34
N GLU A 343 -0.53 -13.81 -0.16
CA GLU A 343 -0.48 -14.31 -1.54
C GLU A 343 -0.76 -13.15 -2.52
N PRO A 344 0.12 -12.89 -3.50
CA PRO A 344 0.06 -11.68 -4.33
C PRO A 344 -1.12 -11.61 -5.32
N ILE A 345 -1.69 -12.74 -5.75
CA ILE A 345 -2.79 -12.81 -6.71
C ILE A 345 -4.13 -12.56 -5.99
N ASN A 346 -4.48 -13.39 -5.00
CA ASN A 346 -5.77 -13.36 -4.34
C ASN A 346 -5.82 -12.45 -3.10
N ARG A 347 -4.64 -12.03 -2.61
CA ARG A 347 -4.45 -11.18 -1.42
C ARG A 347 -5.02 -11.79 -0.14
N GLU A 348 -4.91 -13.11 -0.02
CA GLU A 348 -5.24 -13.91 1.15
C GLU A 348 -3.99 -14.20 1.99
N ILE A 349 -4.18 -14.25 3.31
CA ILE A 349 -3.11 -14.68 4.23
C ILE A 349 -2.84 -16.17 4.03
N GLN A 350 -1.56 -16.51 3.90
CA GLN A 350 -1.10 -17.90 3.82
C GLN A 350 -1.08 -18.51 5.23
N SER A 351 -1.96 -19.47 5.49
CA SER A 351 -2.14 -20.04 6.84
C SER A 351 -0.91 -20.78 7.37
N ASP A 352 -0.08 -21.31 6.48
CA ASP A 352 1.19 -21.98 6.75
C ASP A 352 2.37 -20.98 6.93
N GLN A 353 2.22 -19.75 6.42
CA GLN A 353 3.16 -18.65 6.60
C GLN A 353 2.43 -17.43 7.20
N PRO A 354 1.94 -17.49 8.45
CA PRO A 354 1.13 -16.40 9.00
C PRO A 354 1.94 -15.12 9.21
N LEU A 355 1.24 -13.97 9.22
CA LEU A 355 1.86 -12.72 9.65
C LEU A 355 2.15 -12.81 11.15
N ARG A 356 3.44 -12.84 11.49
CA ARG A 356 3.93 -13.05 12.85
C ARG A 356 4.33 -11.74 13.52
N PHE A 357 3.90 -11.56 14.76
CA PHE A 357 4.30 -10.46 15.63
C PHE A 357 5.09 -11.01 16.82
N ASN A 358 6.31 -10.51 16.98
CA ASN A 358 7.20 -10.84 18.08
C ASN A 358 6.92 -9.89 19.25
N LEU A 359 6.69 -10.43 20.45
CA LEU A 359 6.46 -9.64 21.66
C LEU A 359 7.64 -9.72 22.63
N ASN A 360 8.33 -10.86 22.63
CA ASN A 360 9.47 -11.15 23.49
C ASN A 360 10.37 -12.20 22.81
N ALA A 361 11.36 -12.73 23.54
CA ALA A 361 12.30 -13.71 22.98
C ALA A 361 11.70 -15.13 22.80
N ASN A 362 10.53 -15.42 23.38
CA ASN A 362 9.86 -16.70 23.26
C ASN A 362 8.89 -16.71 22.06
N VAL A 363 9.39 -17.19 20.92
CA VAL A 363 8.62 -17.30 19.66
C VAL A 363 7.33 -18.13 19.74
N LYS A 364 7.14 -18.90 20.81
CA LYS A 364 5.89 -19.65 21.05
C LYS A 364 4.75 -18.74 21.55
N GLU A 365 5.09 -17.55 22.04
CA GLU A 365 4.15 -16.54 22.52
C GLU A 365 3.83 -15.46 21.48
N ASP A 366 4.40 -15.59 20.27
CA ASP A 366 4.13 -14.68 19.18
C ASP A 366 2.64 -14.66 18.84
N LEU A 367 2.16 -13.48 18.47
CA LEU A 367 0.82 -13.34 17.90
C LEU A 367 0.87 -13.68 16.42
N LEU A 368 -0.06 -14.52 15.98
CA LEU A 368 -0.15 -14.99 14.60
C LEU A 368 -1.47 -14.55 13.98
N ILE A 369 -1.40 -13.83 12.87
CA ILE A 369 -2.56 -13.61 12.00
C ILE A 369 -2.52 -14.67 10.91
N LYS A 370 -3.41 -15.66 11.02
CA LYS A 370 -3.40 -16.88 10.18
C LYS A 370 -4.42 -16.86 9.05
N GLN A 371 -5.32 -15.89 9.08
CA GLN A 371 -6.47 -15.86 8.19
C GLN A 371 -6.86 -14.41 7.90
N GLY A 372 -7.25 -14.16 6.65
CA GLY A 372 -7.81 -12.89 6.22
C GLY A 372 -7.61 -12.68 4.72
N ARG A 373 -8.42 -11.80 4.13
CA ARG A 373 -8.28 -11.37 2.73
C ARG A 373 -8.46 -9.87 2.60
N PHE A 374 -7.62 -9.22 1.81
CA PHE A 374 -7.87 -7.83 1.42
C PHE A 374 -9.00 -7.75 0.39
N MET A 375 -10.12 -7.19 0.82
CA MET A 375 -11.26 -6.85 -0.03
C MET A 375 -11.07 -5.45 -0.62
N ASN A 376 -11.55 -5.27 -1.85
CA ASN A 376 -11.42 -4.03 -2.61
C ASN A 376 -9.97 -3.52 -2.72
N GLY A 377 -9.00 -4.42 -2.52
CA GLY A 377 -7.57 -4.11 -2.51
C GLY A 377 -7.05 -3.31 -1.30
N TYR A 378 -7.89 -2.98 -0.30
CA TYR A 378 -7.46 -2.10 0.81
C TYR A 378 -7.91 -2.51 2.21
N ALA A 379 -8.99 -3.29 2.38
CA ALA A 379 -9.51 -3.60 3.71
C ALA A 379 -9.61 -5.10 3.97
N MET A 380 -9.05 -5.56 5.08
CA MET A 380 -9.30 -6.87 5.65
C MET A 380 -10.29 -6.71 6.79
N ALA A 381 -11.40 -7.44 6.74
CA ALA A 381 -12.44 -7.37 7.76
C ALA A 381 -12.34 -8.54 8.73
N GLY A 382 -12.29 -8.27 10.02
CA GLY A 382 -12.33 -9.25 11.10
C GLY A 382 -13.75 -9.72 11.43
N THR A 383 -14.79 -8.96 11.04
CA THR A 383 -16.19 -9.31 11.30
C THR A 383 -16.99 -9.56 10.03
N GLU A 384 -18.00 -10.42 10.14
CA GLU A 384 -18.96 -10.68 9.08
C GLU A 384 -19.71 -9.42 8.64
N ALA A 385 -20.10 -8.55 9.58
CA ALA A 385 -20.84 -7.32 9.28
C ALA A 385 -20.00 -6.37 8.40
N LEU A 386 -18.73 -6.16 8.75
CA LEU A 386 -17.84 -5.31 7.97
C LEU A 386 -17.51 -5.97 6.63
N TYR A 387 -17.28 -7.28 6.61
CA TYR A 387 -17.07 -8.03 5.38
C TYR A 387 -18.25 -7.87 4.41
N LYS A 388 -19.49 -8.06 4.89
CA LYS A 388 -20.71 -7.87 4.10
C LYS A 388 -20.84 -6.45 3.56
N GLN A 389 -20.50 -5.44 4.36
CA GLN A 389 -20.46 -4.06 3.91
C GLN A 389 -19.44 -3.86 2.77
N LEU A 390 -18.22 -4.38 2.92
CA LEU A 390 -17.15 -4.26 1.91
C LEU A 390 -17.55 -4.89 0.57
N ILE A 391 -18.31 -5.99 0.60
CA ILE A 391 -18.78 -6.68 -0.61
C ILE A 391 -20.22 -6.36 -1.02
N LYS A 392 -20.86 -5.36 -0.40
CA LYS A 392 -22.29 -5.04 -0.61
C LYS A 392 -23.21 -6.27 -0.57
N ALA A 393 -22.91 -7.23 0.30
CA ALA A 393 -23.77 -8.38 0.52
C ALA A 393 -24.99 -7.99 1.37
N LYS A 394 -26.09 -8.73 1.18
CA LYS A 394 -27.28 -8.63 2.01
C LYS A 394 -27.03 -9.27 3.37
N GLU A 395 -27.88 -8.93 4.34
CA GLU A 395 -27.78 -9.42 5.71
C GLU A 395 -27.91 -10.95 5.80
N ASP A 396 -28.71 -11.56 4.93
CA ASP A 396 -28.96 -13.00 4.84
C ASP A 396 -27.99 -13.78 3.93
N ASP A 397 -27.10 -13.08 3.22
CA ASP A 397 -26.12 -13.73 2.35
C ASP A 397 -25.13 -14.56 3.18
N VAL A 398 -24.86 -15.80 2.73
CA VAL A 398 -23.82 -16.65 3.31
C VAL A 398 -22.45 -16.15 2.84
N ILE A 399 -21.55 -15.92 3.78
CA ILE A 399 -20.19 -15.44 3.49
C ILE A 399 -19.15 -16.55 3.62
N ASN A 400 -17.99 -16.36 2.97
CA ASN A 400 -16.83 -17.19 3.21
C ASN A 400 -16.09 -16.73 4.46
N ASN A 401 -16.31 -17.41 5.59
CA ASN A 401 -15.65 -17.08 6.85
C ASN A 401 -14.12 -17.20 6.80
N LYS A 402 -13.54 -17.88 5.81
CA LYS A 402 -12.08 -17.94 5.60
C LYS A 402 -11.47 -16.60 5.18
N HIS A 403 -12.28 -15.64 4.72
CA HIS A 403 -11.79 -14.31 4.36
C HIS A 403 -11.70 -13.37 5.57
N LEU A 404 -12.23 -13.76 6.73
CA LEU A 404 -12.23 -12.90 7.91
C LEU A 404 -10.83 -12.84 8.54
N GLY A 405 -10.43 -11.64 8.96
CA GLY A 405 -9.18 -11.41 9.69
C GLY A 405 -9.24 -12.02 11.09
N LEU A 406 -8.47 -13.08 11.32
CA LEU A 406 -8.40 -13.76 12.62
C LEU A 406 -6.96 -13.88 13.10
N TRP A 407 -6.79 -13.71 14.41
CA TRP A 407 -5.51 -13.85 15.08
C TRP A 407 -5.62 -14.78 16.30
N GLU A 408 -4.48 -15.39 16.64
CA GLU A 408 -4.34 -16.22 17.83
C GLU A 408 -3.00 -15.97 18.52
N GLN A 409 -2.96 -16.29 19.81
CA GLN A 409 -1.76 -16.18 20.63
C GLN A 409 -1.87 -17.12 21.82
N ASN A 410 -0.76 -17.74 22.25
CA ASN A 410 -0.71 -18.56 23.45
C ASN A 410 0.35 -18.00 24.39
N ILE A 411 -0.04 -17.56 25.59
CA ILE A 411 0.89 -17.09 26.61
C ILE A 411 0.68 -17.89 27.89
N ASP A 412 1.75 -18.50 28.41
CA ASP A 412 1.72 -19.25 29.68
C ASP A 412 0.60 -20.31 29.75
N GLY A 413 0.25 -20.91 28.61
CA GLY A 413 -0.82 -21.90 28.49
C GLY A 413 -2.24 -21.31 28.39
N GLU A 414 -2.39 -19.98 28.44
CA GLU A 414 -3.63 -19.28 28.16
C GLU A 414 -3.72 -18.93 26.67
N VAL A 415 -4.76 -19.44 26.00
CA VAL A 415 -5.01 -19.20 24.58
C VAL A 415 -5.90 -17.98 24.42
N TYR A 416 -5.38 -16.97 23.71
CA TYR A 416 -6.11 -15.81 23.25
C TYR A 416 -6.41 -15.95 21.76
N LYS A 417 -7.59 -15.48 21.36
CA LYS A 417 -7.98 -15.39 19.95
C LYS A 417 -8.90 -14.21 19.73
N GLY A 418 -8.96 -13.76 18.50
CA GLY A 418 -9.77 -12.60 18.17
C GLY A 418 -9.89 -12.33 16.69
N THR A 419 -10.52 -11.19 16.42
CA THR A 419 -10.74 -10.64 15.10
C THR A 419 -9.79 -9.47 14.87
N ILE A 420 -9.43 -9.24 13.61
CA ILE A 420 -8.64 -8.08 13.25
C ILE A 420 -9.11 -7.44 11.95
N ASP A 421 -9.34 -6.14 12.02
CA ASP A 421 -9.48 -5.29 10.85
C ASP A 421 -8.12 -4.68 10.48
N ILE A 422 -7.75 -4.77 9.20
CA ILE A 422 -6.53 -4.14 8.67
C ILE A 422 -6.90 -3.26 7.49
N ILE A 423 -6.54 -1.98 7.56
CA ILE A 423 -6.73 -1.02 6.48
C ILE A 423 -5.37 -0.69 5.87
N LYS A 424 -5.27 -0.82 4.54
CA LYS A 424 -4.15 -0.34 3.75
C LYS A 424 -4.44 1.07 3.26
N VAL A 425 -3.51 1.98 3.53
CA VAL A 425 -3.57 3.38 3.10
C VAL A 425 -2.26 3.78 2.43
N ASN A 426 -2.32 4.89 1.70
CA ASN A 426 -1.16 5.48 1.03
C ASN A 426 -0.41 4.45 0.17
N PRO A 427 -1.03 3.90 -0.90
CA PRO A 427 -0.33 3.01 -1.82
C PRO A 427 0.86 3.72 -2.47
N SER A 428 1.81 2.95 -2.99
CA SER A 428 2.95 3.50 -3.73
C SER A 428 2.67 3.51 -5.24
N SER A 429 3.25 4.47 -5.95
CA SER A 429 3.21 4.57 -7.41
C SER A 429 4.57 4.19 -8.02
N TYR A 430 4.66 4.21 -9.35
CA TYR A 430 5.96 4.19 -10.03
C TYR A 430 6.81 5.40 -9.62
N LEU A 431 8.12 5.30 -9.85
CA LEU A 431 9.08 6.36 -9.56
C LEU A 431 9.57 6.94 -10.89
N GLU A 432 9.24 8.19 -11.19
CA GLU A 432 9.62 8.83 -12.45
C GLU A 432 11.14 8.83 -12.64
N LYS A 433 11.62 8.29 -13.77
CA LYS A 433 13.06 8.21 -14.09
C LYS A 433 13.77 9.58 -14.13
N ASP A 434 13.03 10.68 -14.29
CA ASP A 434 13.59 12.03 -14.28
C ASP A 434 14.03 12.48 -12.88
N ILE A 435 13.49 11.86 -11.83
CA ILE A 435 13.83 12.10 -10.43
C ILE A 435 14.61 10.88 -9.90
N PHE A 436 14.06 9.69 -10.06
CA PHE A 436 14.61 8.45 -9.53
C PHE A 436 15.53 7.77 -10.55
N ARG A 437 16.74 8.34 -10.69
CA ARG A 437 17.76 7.85 -11.63
C ARG A 437 18.61 6.75 -11.02
N THR A 438 18.51 5.55 -11.56
CA THR A 438 19.33 4.37 -11.22
C THR A 438 20.30 4.08 -12.36
N GLU A 439 21.31 3.25 -12.11
CA GLU A 439 22.16 2.76 -13.21
C GLU A 439 21.34 2.02 -14.28
N ALA A 440 20.28 1.31 -13.88
CA ALA A 440 19.45 0.53 -14.80
C ALA A 440 18.67 1.41 -15.80
N ASN A 441 18.21 2.60 -15.38
CA ASN A 441 17.31 3.42 -16.20
C ASN A 441 17.97 4.63 -16.90
N VAL A 442 19.30 4.79 -16.78
CA VAL A 442 20.06 5.80 -17.52
C VAL A 442 20.89 5.20 -18.66
N LYS A 443 21.24 6.01 -19.65
CA LYS A 443 22.14 5.62 -20.76
C LYS A 443 23.61 5.68 -20.31
N SER A 444 24.50 4.95 -20.99
CA SER A 444 25.96 5.11 -20.78
C SER A 444 26.37 6.57 -20.96
N GLY A 445 27.25 7.06 -20.09
CA GLY A 445 27.68 8.46 -19.99
C GLY A 445 26.71 9.39 -19.24
N GLN A 446 25.52 8.92 -18.82
CA GLN A 446 24.60 9.72 -18.00
C GLN A 446 24.80 9.50 -16.51
N ASN A 447 24.46 10.54 -15.73
CA ASN A 447 24.53 10.50 -14.28
C ASN A 447 23.29 9.85 -13.66
N PHE A 448 23.50 9.07 -12.60
CA PHE A 448 22.49 8.47 -11.75
C PHE A 448 22.77 8.75 -10.26
N ILE A 449 21.74 8.58 -9.43
CA ILE A 449 21.78 8.92 -8.00
C ILE A 449 21.64 7.66 -7.14
N PHE A 450 20.70 6.78 -7.48
CA PHE A 450 20.36 5.63 -6.65
C PHE A 450 21.29 4.43 -6.94
N PRO A 451 21.82 3.76 -5.90
CA PRO A 451 21.43 3.87 -4.49
C PRO A 451 21.99 5.14 -3.81
N LEU A 452 21.16 5.79 -2.99
CA LEU A 452 21.45 7.04 -2.30
C LEU A 452 21.73 6.78 -0.81
N TYR A 453 22.93 7.13 -0.36
CA TYR A 453 23.35 7.02 1.03
C TYR A 453 23.19 8.35 1.78
N ALA A 454 22.65 8.29 2.99
CA ALA A 454 22.40 9.45 3.84
C ALA A 454 22.49 9.10 5.32
N THR A 455 22.52 10.11 6.18
CA THR A 455 22.39 9.97 7.64
C THR A 455 21.16 10.74 8.09
N LEU A 456 20.29 10.06 8.81
CA LEU A 456 19.19 10.66 9.56
C LEU A 456 19.68 11.06 10.95
N THR A 457 19.30 12.25 11.40
CA THR A 457 19.55 12.72 12.77
C THR A 457 18.22 12.86 13.48
N PHE A 458 18.00 12.03 14.49
CA PHE A 458 16.83 12.07 15.36
C PHE A 458 17.14 12.93 16.57
N LYS A 459 16.24 13.86 16.90
CA LYS A 459 16.26 14.65 18.13
C LYS A 459 14.97 14.43 18.90
N PHE A 460 15.05 14.42 20.22
CA PHE A 460 13.90 14.20 21.10
C PHE A 460 13.22 15.52 21.47
N SER A 461 11.89 15.50 21.59
CA SER A 461 11.12 16.66 22.07
C SER A 461 11.39 16.96 23.55
N ASP A 462 11.58 15.91 24.35
CA ASP A 462 11.97 16.02 25.76
C ASP A 462 13.50 16.18 25.86
N ASN A 463 13.93 17.32 26.42
CA ASN A 463 15.34 17.69 26.54
C ASN A 463 16.10 16.97 27.66
N THR A 464 15.40 16.14 28.45
CA THR A 464 16.00 15.30 29.50
C THR A 464 16.45 13.94 28.98
N VAL A 465 16.04 13.56 27.77
CA VAL A 465 16.43 12.29 27.14
C VAL A 465 17.92 12.32 26.83
N THR A 466 18.67 11.39 27.42
CA THR A 466 20.07 11.12 27.05
C THR A 466 20.14 9.82 26.25
N PRO A 467 20.68 9.83 25.02
CA PRO A 467 21.29 10.96 24.34
C PRO A 467 20.30 11.97 23.74
N ASN A 468 20.73 13.22 23.58
CA ASN A 468 19.90 14.28 23.01
C ASN A 468 19.65 14.10 21.50
N GLU A 469 20.54 13.36 20.82
CA GLU A 469 20.39 13.03 19.41
C GLU A 469 20.98 11.65 19.07
N VAL A 470 20.45 11.03 18.01
CA VAL A 470 20.92 9.75 17.47
C VAL A 470 21.09 9.89 15.95
N ASN A 471 22.25 9.52 15.43
CA ASN A 471 22.53 9.48 14.00
C ASN A 471 22.38 8.04 13.48
N LEU A 472 21.66 7.88 12.37
CA LEU A 472 21.42 6.60 11.71
C LEU A 472 21.73 6.70 10.22
N GLY A 473 22.70 5.92 9.75
CA GLY A 473 22.97 5.76 8.33
C GLY A 473 21.84 5.00 7.64
N ILE A 474 21.46 5.45 6.46
CA ILE A 474 20.44 4.83 5.61
C ILE A 474 20.94 4.75 4.17
N MET A 475 20.38 3.80 3.44
CA MET A 475 20.51 3.67 2.00
C MET A 475 19.12 3.49 1.39
N ILE A 476 18.80 4.35 0.42
CA ILE A 476 17.65 4.16 -0.48
C ILE A 476 18.16 3.39 -1.68
N ASP A 477 17.68 2.17 -1.87
CA ASP A 477 18.13 1.28 -2.93
C ASP A 477 17.56 1.65 -4.30
N GLU A 478 17.93 0.88 -5.32
CA GLU A 478 17.53 1.06 -6.71
C GLU A 478 16.07 0.69 -6.99
N TYR A 479 15.38 0.07 -6.04
CA TYR A 479 13.94 -0.20 -6.10
C TYR A 479 13.13 0.86 -5.37
N GLY A 480 13.80 1.68 -4.55
CA GLY A 480 13.19 2.70 -3.71
C GLY A 480 12.86 2.22 -2.30
N ASP A 481 13.36 1.05 -1.89
CA ASP A 481 13.26 0.57 -0.52
C ASP A 481 14.41 1.12 0.32
N ILE A 482 14.16 1.25 1.63
CA ILE A 482 15.05 1.97 2.55
C ILE A 482 15.51 1.00 3.62
N ARG A 483 16.83 0.80 3.66
CA ARG A 483 17.49 0.02 4.70
C ARG A 483 18.52 0.87 5.42
N THR A 484 18.99 0.35 6.56
CA THR A 484 20.09 0.98 7.29
C THR A 484 21.40 0.83 6.52
N ASP A 485 22.34 1.72 6.85
CA ASP A 485 23.76 1.66 6.50
C ASP A 485 24.52 1.93 7.80
N ILE A 486 24.53 0.97 8.72
CA ILE A 486 25.19 1.06 10.03
C ILE A 486 26.64 0.64 9.84
N LYS A 487 27.59 1.55 10.12
CA LYS A 487 29.01 1.22 10.09
C LYS A 487 29.39 0.19 11.16
N LYS A 488 30.49 -0.51 10.91
CA LYS A 488 31.17 -1.32 11.92
C LYS A 488 31.55 -0.48 13.15
N ASP A 489 31.45 -1.08 14.34
CA ASP A 489 31.78 -0.44 15.62
C ASP A 489 30.89 0.79 15.94
N ALA A 490 29.67 0.84 15.40
CA ALA A 490 28.68 1.86 15.72
C ALA A 490 28.37 1.93 17.22
N THR A 491 28.07 3.14 17.69
CA THR A 491 27.71 3.41 19.10
C THR A 491 26.21 3.65 19.24
N ALA A 492 25.72 3.72 20.48
CA ALA A 492 24.30 4.00 20.75
C ALA A 492 23.81 5.37 20.21
N THR A 493 24.72 6.34 20.00
CA THR A 493 24.42 7.69 19.49
C THR A 493 24.81 7.89 18.03
N ASP A 494 25.74 7.09 17.54
CA ASP A 494 26.31 7.23 16.20
C ASP A 494 26.32 5.89 15.48
N MET A 495 25.25 5.65 14.74
CA MET A 495 25.05 4.57 13.79
C MET A 495 25.12 5.10 12.34
N SER A 496 25.85 6.19 12.09
CA SER A 496 26.11 6.69 10.74
C SER A 496 26.79 5.63 9.87
N GLY A 497 26.67 5.79 8.56
CA GLY A 497 27.13 4.81 7.58
C GLY A 497 28.45 5.14 6.91
N ASN A 498 29.03 4.12 6.27
CA ASN A 498 30.23 4.18 5.45
C ASN A 498 30.00 3.64 4.02
N CYS A 499 28.73 3.45 3.63
CA CYS A 499 28.31 2.99 2.32
C CYS A 499 28.88 1.61 1.96
N ALA A 500 28.77 0.69 2.91
CA ALA A 500 29.30 -0.66 2.77
C ALA A 500 28.60 -1.43 1.64
N SER A 501 29.37 -2.24 0.91
CA SER A 501 28.81 -3.08 -0.14
C SER A 501 28.02 -4.27 0.43
N THR A 502 27.01 -4.72 -0.30
CA THR A 502 26.23 -5.91 0.06
C THR A 502 27.09 -7.17 -0.09
N LYS A 503 27.20 -7.96 0.98
CA LYS A 503 27.85 -9.28 0.95
C LYS A 503 26.84 -10.41 0.71
N SER A 504 25.70 -10.39 1.43
CA SER A 504 24.63 -11.38 1.24
C SER A 504 23.27 -10.81 1.65
N VAL A 505 22.21 -11.28 0.99
CA VAL A 505 20.83 -11.03 1.41
C VAL A 505 20.37 -12.24 2.24
N ASN A 506 19.81 -11.98 3.42
CA ASN A 506 19.31 -13.01 4.33
C ASN A 506 17.83 -13.30 4.02
N ASP A 507 17.33 -14.49 4.38
CA ASP A 507 15.95 -14.92 4.09
C ASP A 507 14.89 -13.96 4.64
N ASN A 508 15.16 -13.35 5.81
CA ASN A 508 14.30 -12.35 6.44
C ASN A 508 14.39 -10.94 5.80
N GLY A 509 14.98 -10.82 4.60
CA GLY A 509 15.09 -9.58 3.85
C GLY A 509 16.15 -8.59 4.38
N THR A 510 16.82 -8.88 5.50
CA THR A 510 17.98 -8.09 5.95
C THR A 510 19.20 -8.35 5.07
N VAL A 511 20.18 -7.46 5.09
CA VAL A 511 21.42 -7.60 4.32
C VAL A 511 22.61 -7.68 5.26
N THR A 512 23.50 -8.62 5.04
CA THR A 512 24.83 -8.60 5.66
C THR A 512 25.77 -7.86 4.71
N ASP A 513 26.49 -6.85 5.21
CA ASP A 513 27.45 -6.09 4.41
C ASP A 513 28.85 -6.72 4.42
N GLU A 514 29.77 -6.10 3.67
CA GLU A 514 31.18 -6.53 3.54
C GLU A 514 31.96 -6.55 4.86
N TYR A 515 31.54 -5.78 5.86
CA TYR A 515 32.13 -5.75 7.20
C TYR A 515 31.48 -6.75 8.16
N GLY A 516 30.42 -7.43 7.73
CA GLY A 516 29.66 -8.38 8.53
C GLY A 516 28.58 -7.75 9.41
N GLU A 517 28.26 -6.47 9.22
CA GLU A 517 27.14 -5.82 9.91
C GLU A 517 25.81 -6.16 9.24
N VAL A 518 24.78 -6.31 10.06
CA VAL A 518 23.41 -6.56 9.59
C VAL A 518 22.73 -5.22 9.35
N GLN A 519 22.21 -5.06 8.14
CA GLN A 519 21.45 -3.92 7.67
C GLN A 519 19.97 -4.25 7.60
N TYR A 520 19.16 -3.44 8.26
CA TYR A 520 17.74 -3.69 8.50
C TYR A 520 16.87 -2.91 7.52
N ARG A 521 15.80 -3.53 7.03
CA ARG A 521 14.74 -2.82 6.31
C ARG A 521 13.99 -1.93 7.30
N ILE A 522 13.82 -0.66 6.95
CA ILE A 522 13.20 0.34 7.82
C ILE A 522 12.19 1.22 7.10
N GLY A 523 12.10 1.14 5.77
CA GLY A 523 11.25 2.07 5.02
C GLY A 523 11.14 1.78 3.54
N THR A 524 10.36 2.61 2.88
CA THR A 524 10.19 2.60 1.41
C THR A 524 9.80 3.98 0.90
N THR A 525 9.96 4.18 -0.40
CA THR A 525 9.51 5.37 -1.11
C THR A 525 8.09 5.17 -1.67
N GLY A 526 7.25 6.22 -1.54
CA GLY A 526 5.86 6.15 -2.01
C GLY A 526 5.70 6.51 -3.48
N ALA A 527 6.26 7.65 -3.88
CA ALA A 527 6.08 8.27 -5.20
C ALA A 527 7.14 9.35 -5.39
N THR A 528 7.38 9.74 -6.64
CA THR A 528 8.09 10.98 -6.97
C THR A 528 7.14 12.18 -6.88
N LEU A 529 7.68 13.38 -6.73
CA LEU A 529 6.95 14.64 -6.82
C LEU A 529 7.76 15.59 -7.70
N PHE A 530 7.11 16.06 -8.76
CA PHE A 530 7.74 16.89 -9.78
C PHE A 530 7.05 18.25 -9.88
N SER A 531 7.79 19.32 -9.58
CA SER A 531 7.48 20.69 -9.97
C SER A 531 8.76 21.40 -10.41
N THR A 532 8.66 22.64 -10.90
CA THR A 532 9.82 23.44 -11.34
C THR A 532 10.89 23.57 -10.25
N TYR A 533 10.49 23.64 -8.98
CA TYR A 533 11.39 23.87 -7.83
C TYR A 533 11.41 22.73 -6.81
N ASP A 534 10.63 21.67 -7.04
CA ASP A 534 10.55 20.52 -6.14
C ASP A 534 10.72 19.23 -6.94
N LYS A 535 11.88 18.58 -6.77
CA LYS A 535 12.17 17.24 -7.28
C LYS A 535 12.38 16.35 -6.07
N SER A 536 11.32 15.69 -5.65
CA SER A 536 11.32 14.96 -4.39
C SER A 536 10.89 13.51 -4.56
N ILE A 537 11.31 12.69 -3.60
CA ILE A 537 10.77 11.35 -3.35
C ILE A 537 10.03 11.39 -2.01
N THR A 538 8.83 10.82 -1.95
CA THR A 538 8.13 10.63 -0.67
C THR A 538 8.73 9.42 0.06
N VAL A 539 8.84 9.48 1.38
CA VAL A 539 9.44 8.41 2.20
C VAL A 539 8.53 8.04 3.37
N ARG A 540 8.54 6.77 3.73
CA ARG A 540 7.81 6.19 4.87
C ARG A 540 8.78 5.31 5.64
N MET A 541 8.91 5.52 6.95
CA MET A 541 9.87 4.76 7.76
C MET A 541 9.28 4.35 9.10
N ILE A 542 9.61 3.13 9.52
CA ILE A 542 9.33 2.55 10.84
C ILE A 542 10.61 1.85 11.33
N LEU A 543 11.20 2.35 12.41
CA LEU A 543 12.36 1.73 13.04
C LEU A 543 11.86 0.66 14.01
N SER A 544 11.85 -0.60 13.58
CA SER A 544 11.32 -1.72 14.37
C SER A 544 12.38 -2.76 14.68
N ASN A 545 13.29 -2.43 15.61
CA ASN A 545 14.30 -3.36 16.09
C ASN A 545 15.00 -2.81 17.33
N LEU A 546 15.27 -3.68 18.32
CA LEU A 546 16.02 -3.31 19.52
C LEU A 546 17.43 -2.76 19.23
N LYS A 547 18.03 -3.10 18.09
CA LYS A 547 19.32 -2.55 17.62
C LYS A 547 19.29 -1.02 17.53
N PHE A 548 18.13 -0.40 17.33
CA PHE A 548 17.96 1.05 17.22
C PHE A 548 17.96 1.79 18.56
N GLY A 549 17.98 1.07 19.69
CA GLY A 549 18.14 1.66 21.02
C GLY A 549 17.12 2.75 21.32
N ALA A 550 17.57 3.98 21.51
CA ALA A 550 16.72 5.11 21.92
C ALA A 550 15.69 5.53 20.85
N VAL A 551 15.88 5.15 19.58
CA VAL A 551 14.95 5.45 18.48
C VAL A 551 14.19 4.21 17.97
N ASP A 552 14.25 3.10 18.70
CA ASP A 552 13.38 1.95 18.44
C ASP A 552 11.90 2.35 18.62
N GLY A 553 11.08 2.01 17.63
CA GLY A 553 9.67 2.42 17.49
C GLY A 553 9.45 3.80 16.89
N ALA A 554 10.50 4.54 16.54
CA ALA A 554 10.34 5.82 15.84
C ALA A 554 9.75 5.59 14.43
N MET A 555 8.71 6.35 14.10
CA MET A 555 8.06 6.30 12.78
C MET A 555 7.79 7.71 12.26
N PHE A 556 7.89 7.89 10.94
CA PHE A 556 7.59 9.15 10.26
C PHE A 556 7.27 8.93 8.79
N GLY A 557 6.62 9.92 8.18
CA GLY A 557 6.30 9.90 6.75
C GLY A 557 5.12 9.00 6.37
N LEU A 558 4.49 8.32 7.32
CA LEU A 558 3.38 7.39 7.09
C LEU A 558 2.12 8.05 6.50
N ASN A 559 2.01 9.39 6.56
CA ASN A 559 0.94 10.18 5.94
C ASN A 559 -0.47 9.77 6.37
N LEU A 560 -0.66 9.44 7.65
CA LEU A 560 -1.95 9.05 8.22
C LEU A 560 -2.88 10.25 8.45
N THR A 561 -2.29 11.41 8.73
CA THR A 561 -3.00 12.69 8.92
C THR A 561 -2.25 13.83 8.24
N ALA A 562 -2.92 14.97 8.04
CA ALA A 562 -2.32 16.15 7.43
C ALA A 562 -1.02 16.57 8.15
N GLY A 563 0.04 16.78 7.37
CA GLY A 563 1.35 17.19 7.91
C GLY A 563 2.28 16.05 8.36
N THR A 564 1.81 14.79 8.38
CA THR A 564 2.61 13.61 8.78
C THR A 564 3.32 12.89 7.62
N GLY A 565 3.10 13.33 6.38
CA GLY A 565 3.88 12.89 5.21
C GLY A 565 5.30 13.43 5.23
N ALA A 566 6.23 12.75 4.58
CA ALA A 566 7.63 13.16 4.48
C ALA A 566 8.15 13.00 3.05
N LYS A 567 9.02 13.90 2.63
CA LYS A 567 9.69 13.88 1.33
C LYS A 567 11.16 14.30 1.44
N ILE A 568 11.99 13.71 0.61
CA ILE A 568 13.40 14.10 0.42
C ILE A 568 13.51 14.82 -0.91
N ASN A 569 13.89 16.10 -0.87
CA ASN A 569 14.20 16.85 -2.07
C ASN A 569 15.63 16.54 -2.53
N ILE A 570 15.76 16.17 -3.80
CA ILE A 570 17.02 15.78 -4.45
C ILE A 570 17.35 16.67 -5.66
N HIS A 571 16.69 17.82 -5.79
CA HIS A 571 16.86 18.73 -6.93
C HIS A 571 18.33 19.09 -7.17
N ASN A 572 19.07 19.42 -6.12
CA ASN A 572 20.49 19.79 -6.20
C ASN A 572 21.35 18.64 -6.75
N LEU A 573 21.08 17.39 -6.35
CA LEU A 573 21.79 16.22 -6.86
C LEU A 573 21.55 16.04 -8.37
N LEU A 574 20.31 16.25 -8.82
CA LEU A 574 19.96 16.21 -10.25
C LEU A 574 20.64 17.33 -11.05
N GLN A 575 20.99 18.45 -10.41
CA GLN A 575 21.73 19.58 -11.02
C GLN A 575 23.27 19.44 -10.92
N GLY A 576 23.79 18.30 -10.47
CA GLY A 576 25.24 18.08 -10.36
C GLY A 576 25.87 18.58 -9.06
N GLN A 577 25.07 19.05 -8.10
CA GLN A 577 25.58 19.51 -6.80
C GLN A 577 25.55 18.36 -5.80
N ALA A 578 26.72 17.82 -5.46
CA ALA A 578 26.86 16.64 -4.59
C ALA A 578 26.46 16.88 -3.11
N THR A 579 26.05 18.10 -2.76
CA THR A 579 25.58 18.47 -1.42
C THR A 579 24.20 19.10 -1.50
N GLY A 580 23.35 18.86 -0.50
CA GLY A 580 22.08 19.59 -0.35
C GLY A 580 20.84 18.79 -0.70
N ILE A 581 20.58 17.73 0.08
CA ILE A 581 19.26 17.11 0.20
C ILE A 581 18.56 17.65 1.44
N THR A 582 17.23 17.73 1.42
CA THR A 582 16.43 18.18 2.57
C THR A 582 15.27 17.23 2.82
N LEU A 583 15.01 16.92 4.09
CA LEU A 583 13.86 16.15 4.54
C LEU A 583 12.83 17.11 5.12
N THR A 584 11.67 17.20 4.47
CA THR A 584 10.56 18.05 4.91
C THR A 584 9.25 17.28 4.84
N ASN A 585 8.22 17.78 5.53
CA ASN A 585 6.87 17.33 5.25
C ASN A 585 6.35 17.92 3.93
N PHE A 586 5.12 17.57 3.55
CA PHE A 586 4.52 18.05 2.29
C PHE A 586 4.24 19.56 2.27
N SER A 587 4.23 20.21 3.43
CA SER A 587 4.14 21.67 3.60
C SER A 587 5.51 22.36 3.73
N ASN A 588 6.61 21.64 3.44
CA ASN A 588 8.00 22.11 3.55
C ASN A 588 8.45 22.48 4.97
N ASN A 589 7.80 21.95 6.01
CA ASN A 589 8.22 22.10 7.40
C ASN A 589 9.12 20.94 7.85
N THR A 590 9.80 21.10 8.99
CA THR A 590 10.57 20.03 9.64
C THR A 590 9.72 18.78 9.85
N VAL A 591 10.28 17.60 9.57
CA VAL A 591 9.60 16.33 9.81
C VAL A 591 9.65 15.98 11.28
N THR A 592 8.48 15.64 11.82
CA THR A 592 8.34 15.08 13.16
C THR A 592 8.28 13.56 13.08
N TRP A 593 8.87 12.88 14.05
CA TRP A 593 8.68 11.45 14.26
C TRP A 593 7.90 11.22 15.55
N ASN A 594 7.20 10.10 15.63
CA ASN A 594 6.47 9.66 16.82
C ASN A 594 6.78 8.20 17.15
N ASN A 595 6.45 7.77 18.36
CA ASN A 595 6.49 6.39 18.82
C ASN A 595 5.21 6.10 19.60
N THR A 596 4.30 5.33 19.00
CA THR A 596 2.96 5.08 19.58
C THR A 596 3.05 4.30 20.90
N PHE A 597 3.97 3.34 21.00
CA PHE A 597 4.15 2.55 22.21
C PHE A 597 4.62 3.41 23.38
N ALA A 598 5.63 4.26 23.15
CA ALA A 598 6.10 5.21 24.15
C ALA A 598 5.01 6.22 24.55
N ALA A 599 4.21 6.69 23.59
CA ALA A 599 3.09 7.58 23.86
C ALA A 599 2.03 6.93 24.77
N TYR A 600 1.69 5.67 24.53
CA TYR A 600 0.76 4.94 25.41
C TYR A 600 1.38 4.58 26.77
N GLN A 601 2.69 4.36 26.82
CA GLN A 601 3.38 4.20 28.11
C GLN A 601 3.29 5.50 28.92
N LEU A 602 3.42 6.66 28.28
CA LEU A 602 3.21 7.96 28.92
C LEU A 602 1.79 8.08 29.52
N VAL A 603 0.76 7.73 28.74
CA VAL A 603 -0.64 7.74 29.21
C VAL A 603 -0.82 6.88 30.47
N TYR A 604 -0.24 5.69 30.51
CA TYR A 604 -0.31 4.82 31.69
C TYR A 604 0.42 5.44 32.90
N ASN A 605 1.60 6.02 32.67
CA ASN A 605 2.43 6.63 33.72
C ASN A 605 1.72 7.83 34.36
N GLU A 606 1.22 8.76 33.54
CA GLU A 606 0.51 9.96 34.01
C GLU A 606 -0.73 9.58 34.81
N LEU A 607 -1.53 8.64 34.28
CA LEU A 607 -2.70 8.16 35.00
C LEU A 607 -2.32 7.53 36.34
N TYR A 608 -1.32 6.65 36.37
CA TYR A 608 -0.87 6.04 37.62
C TYR A 608 -0.46 7.09 38.63
N ASP A 609 0.27 8.13 38.21
CA ASP A 609 0.79 9.17 39.10
C ASP A 609 -0.33 10.01 39.72
N ASP A 610 -1.40 10.28 38.96
CA ASP A 610 -2.60 11.01 39.37
C ASP A 610 -3.54 10.21 40.28
N LEU A 611 -3.38 8.89 40.38
CA LEU A 611 -4.22 8.06 41.26
C LEU A 611 -3.98 8.36 42.75
N SER A 612 -5.06 8.24 43.53
CA SER A 612 -5.00 8.21 44.99
C SER A 612 -4.13 7.04 45.48
N THR A 613 -3.58 7.14 46.70
CA THR A 613 -2.79 6.05 47.29
C THR A 613 -3.57 4.73 47.37
N GLU A 614 -4.89 4.79 47.63
CA GLU A 614 -5.74 3.60 47.67
C GLU A 614 -5.90 2.98 46.28
N ASP A 615 -6.08 3.80 45.25
CA ASP A 615 -6.26 3.32 43.88
C ASP A 615 -4.98 2.79 43.27
N LYS A 616 -3.80 3.35 43.62
CA LYS A 616 -2.49 2.85 43.17
C LYS A 616 -2.28 1.37 43.47
N ASN A 617 -2.87 0.84 44.55
CA ASN A 617 -2.80 -0.58 44.91
C ASN A 617 -3.48 -1.53 43.90
N LYS A 618 -4.31 -0.99 43.00
CA LYS A 618 -5.01 -1.75 41.95
C LYS A 618 -4.20 -1.85 40.65
N TYR A 619 -3.05 -1.19 40.58
CA TYR A 619 -2.23 -1.03 39.37
C TYR A 619 -0.79 -1.48 39.62
N VAL A 620 -0.08 -1.79 38.54
CA VAL A 620 1.34 -2.11 38.60
C VAL A 620 2.14 -0.83 38.43
N ALA A 621 2.93 -0.45 39.44
CA ALA A 621 3.74 0.76 39.41
C ALA A 621 4.64 0.80 38.15
N PRO A 622 4.70 1.94 37.43
CA PRO A 622 5.68 2.15 36.36
C PRO A 622 7.11 2.05 36.89
N THR A 623 7.95 1.32 36.16
CA THR A 623 9.40 1.23 36.43
C THR A 623 10.13 2.46 35.88
N ASP A 624 11.34 2.69 36.35
CA ASP A 624 12.17 3.79 35.83
C ASP A 624 12.44 3.65 34.33
N ALA A 625 12.65 2.42 33.83
CA ALA A 625 12.84 2.16 32.40
C ALA A 625 11.60 2.52 31.56
N GLU A 626 10.39 2.24 32.08
CA GLU A 626 9.13 2.60 31.42
C GLU A 626 8.89 4.12 31.45
N ARG A 627 9.33 4.80 32.51
CA ARG A 627 9.31 6.27 32.58
C ARG A 627 10.30 6.89 31.60
N GLU A 628 11.50 6.33 31.46
CA GLU A 628 12.49 6.77 30.47
C GLU A 628 12.05 6.50 29.03
N LEU A 629 11.35 5.38 28.77
CA LEU A 629 10.74 5.11 27.48
C LEU A 629 9.68 6.15 27.12
N ALA A 630 8.81 6.52 28.06
CA ALA A 630 7.71 7.45 27.84
C ALA A 630 8.17 8.83 27.35
N LYS A 631 9.37 9.27 27.73
CA LYS A 631 9.97 10.53 27.26
C LYS A 631 10.31 10.53 25.76
N ARG A 632 10.44 9.34 25.16
CA ARG A 632 10.90 9.14 23.76
C ARG A 632 9.73 8.98 22.79
N PHE A 633 8.57 9.56 23.10
CA PHE A 633 7.35 9.40 22.28
C PHE A 633 7.32 10.27 21.02
N SER A 634 8.13 11.32 20.94
CA SER A 634 8.17 12.22 19.78
C SER A 634 9.47 12.99 19.66
N GLY A 635 9.68 13.57 18.47
CA GLY A 635 10.80 14.44 18.19
C GLY A 635 10.84 14.93 16.75
N THR A 636 12.01 15.39 16.32
CA THR A 636 12.27 15.83 14.94
C THR A 636 13.32 14.95 14.28
N VAL A 637 13.24 14.83 12.95
CA VAL A 637 14.23 14.13 12.14
C VAL A 637 14.67 15.01 10.98
N SER A 638 15.98 15.07 10.77
CA SER A 638 16.61 15.72 9.62
C SER A 638 17.47 14.73 8.85
N ILE A 639 17.84 15.07 7.62
CA ILE A 639 18.70 14.26 6.77
C ILE A 639 19.94 15.05 6.34
N LYS A 640 21.06 14.34 6.20
CA LYS A 640 22.28 14.83 5.55
C LYS A 640 22.80 13.75 4.61
N ILE A 641 23.30 14.15 3.45
CA ILE A 641 23.93 13.20 2.53
C ILE A 641 25.19 12.58 3.16
N ALA A 642 25.49 11.32 2.83
CA ALA A 642 26.68 10.63 3.33
C ALA A 642 27.98 11.35 2.95
N ASP A 643 29.10 11.00 3.59
CA ASP A 643 30.39 11.64 3.32
C ASP A 643 30.85 11.41 1.87
N GLN A 644 30.78 12.48 1.06
CA GLN A 644 31.12 12.44 -0.37
C GLN A 644 32.62 12.25 -0.63
N ASN A 645 33.47 12.31 0.40
CA ASN A 645 34.90 11.97 0.28
C ASN A 645 35.15 10.46 0.23
N ILE A 646 34.19 9.64 0.68
CA ILE A 646 34.27 8.19 0.57
C ILE A 646 33.84 7.80 -0.85
N PRO A 647 34.69 7.14 -1.66
CA PRO A 647 34.35 6.83 -3.06
C PRO A 647 33.04 6.04 -3.23
N ALA A 648 32.77 5.09 -2.34
CA ALA A 648 31.54 4.30 -2.32
C ALA A 648 30.28 5.13 -1.99
N CYS A 649 30.44 6.25 -1.26
CA CYS A 649 29.34 7.14 -0.85
C CYS A 649 29.01 8.24 -1.85
N LYS A 650 29.70 8.31 -2.99
CA LYS A 650 29.43 9.33 -4.01
C LYS A 650 27.97 9.23 -4.46
N ALA A 651 27.23 10.31 -4.23
CA ALA A 651 25.81 10.38 -4.55
C ALA A 651 25.56 10.54 -6.06
N ILE A 652 26.46 11.20 -6.77
CA ILE A 652 26.36 11.38 -8.22
C ILE A 652 27.38 10.44 -8.88
N LYS A 653 26.85 9.45 -9.59
CA LYS A 653 27.62 8.40 -10.28
C LYS A 653 27.34 8.48 -11.79
N THR A 654 28.27 8.05 -12.62
CA THR A 654 28.11 8.05 -14.09
C THR A 654 28.12 6.60 -14.58
N LYS A 655 27.10 6.22 -15.37
CA LYS A 655 27.04 4.90 -15.97
C LYS A 655 28.16 4.76 -17.00
N SER A 656 28.96 3.71 -16.86
CA SER A 656 30.05 3.41 -17.80
C SER A 656 29.52 2.97 -19.16
#